data_AF-A0A4S4F2V6-F1
#
_entry.id   AF-A0A4S4F2V6-F1
#
_cell.length_a   1.000
_cell.length_b   1.000
_cell.length_c   1.000
_cell.angle_alpha   90.00
_cell.angle_beta   90.00
_cell.angle_gamma   90.00
#
_symmetry.space_group_name_H-M   'P 1'
#
loop_
_entity.id
_entity.type
_entity.pdbx_description
1 polymer ?
#
loop_
_entity_poly.entity_id
_entity_poly.type
_entity_poly.pdbx_seq_one_letter_code
_entity_poly.pdbx_strand_id
1 'polypeptide(L)'
;MGDNKRKRGRKPKNRLTETLDFPTTTTAGDGAGGASSSSPAIDNDVVFSVTNVELIDNNPATTHRRRRGRPRKDSDHSDKTDKTLVASPTRRIESNGVHNLVSVEQPSAAATPRWESVAVAKAVPSMDAVVKVFCTHTEPNFSLPWQRKRQYSSSSSGFVIGGRRVLTNAHSVEHYTQVKLKKRGSDTKYVATVLAIGTECDIAMLTVESDEFWEGVSPVQFGDLPTLQDAVTVVGYPIGGDTISVTSGVVSRIEILSYVHGSTELLGLQIDAAINSGNSGGPAFNDKGNCVGIAFQSLKHEDVENIGYVIPTPVIMHFIQDYEKNGAYTGENLFVEKNMRKKMKNTMGEGNGGLSILALKVFEEYLVYLPSYFTGFPILGVEWQKMENPDMRISMGMKPDQKGVRIRRIDPTATESEVLKPSDIILSFDGVDIANDGTVPFRHGERIGFSYLVSQKYTGDIAAIKVLRNSETLKFNVKLKSHRRLIPAHNKGRPPSYYIVAGLVFTTVSVPYLRSEYGKDYEYEAPVKLLDKLLHEMPKSQDEQLVVISQVLVADINIGYEEIVNTQVLAFNGQTVKNLKSLVSMVESCGDEFLKFDLDYQQIVVLRTKVAKAATLDILTTHCIPSAMSDDLNNLLVDFKILSSEEVLRVAIQEIDRNFILEMHMMFTRKSEMDKKDTGKLRNLYVSV
;
A
#
# COMPACT_ATOMS: atom_id res chain seq x y z
N MET A 1 5.41 -22.37 -64.47
CA MET A 1 4.24 -23.13 -64.94
C MET A 1 3.08 -22.89 -63.95
N GLY A 2 1.81 -23.03 -64.37
CA GLY A 2 0.65 -22.93 -63.46
C GLY A 2 0.40 -24.25 -62.69
N ASP A 3 -0.74 -24.51 -62.04
CA ASP A 3 -1.98 -23.74 -61.74
C ASP A 3 -2.75 -24.54 -60.64
N ASN A 4 -3.90 -24.20 -60.02
CA ASN A 4 -4.87 -23.10 -60.06
C ASN A 4 -5.57 -22.99 -58.68
N LYS A 5 -6.12 -21.81 -58.30
CA LYS A 5 -7.33 -21.75 -57.44
C LYS A 5 -8.11 -20.44 -57.58
N ARG A 6 -9.46 -20.53 -57.52
CA ARG A 6 -10.40 -19.43 -57.85
C ARG A 6 -11.09 -18.80 -56.63
N LYS A 7 -11.53 -17.56 -56.82
CA LYS A 7 -12.28 -16.67 -55.90
C LYS A 7 -13.64 -17.25 -55.47
N ARG A 8 -14.08 -16.95 -54.23
CA ARG A 8 -15.22 -16.04 -53.90
C ARG A 8 -15.59 -16.10 -52.40
N GLY A 9 -16.25 -15.05 -51.90
CA GLY A 9 -16.90 -15.00 -50.59
C GLY A 9 -18.19 -14.18 -50.65
N ARG A 10 -19.04 -14.23 -49.61
CA ARG A 10 -20.28 -13.44 -49.51
C ARG A 10 -20.66 -13.14 -48.04
N LYS A 11 -21.49 -12.11 -47.84
CA LYS A 11 -21.91 -11.55 -46.54
C LYS A 11 -23.02 -12.38 -45.83
N PRO A 12 -23.19 -12.24 -44.50
CA PRO A 12 -24.46 -12.53 -43.83
C PRO A 12 -25.59 -11.52 -44.19
N LYS A 13 -26.82 -11.82 -43.77
CA LYS A 13 -28.03 -10.99 -43.88
C LYS A 13 -28.61 -10.70 -42.49
N ASN A 14 -29.32 -9.57 -42.35
CA ASN A 14 -30.25 -9.30 -41.24
C ASN A 14 -31.71 -9.51 -41.70
N ARG A 15 -32.63 -9.54 -40.71
CA ARG A 15 -34.11 -9.68 -40.70
C ARG A 15 -34.60 -11.10 -40.32
N LEU A 16 -35.68 -11.25 -39.54
CA LEU A 16 -36.65 -10.27 -38.99
C LEU A 16 -36.82 -10.34 -37.46
N THR A 17 -37.47 -9.31 -36.92
CA THR A 17 -38.22 -9.32 -35.65
C THR A 17 -39.50 -10.15 -35.77
N GLU A 18 -39.87 -10.89 -34.74
CA GLU A 18 -41.25 -11.38 -34.56
C GLU A 18 -41.60 -11.43 -33.07
N THR A 19 -42.85 -11.12 -32.75
CA THR A 19 -43.38 -10.99 -31.38
C THR A 19 -44.09 -12.28 -30.96
N LEU A 20 -43.94 -12.69 -29.71
CA LEU A 20 -44.72 -13.77 -29.11
C LEU A 20 -45.23 -13.37 -27.73
N ASP A 21 -46.54 -13.08 -27.67
CA ASP A 21 -47.27 -12.81 -26.43
C ASP A 21 -47.59 -14.12 -25.69
N PHE A 22 -47.65 -14.06 -24.35
CA PHE A 22 -48.16 -15.17 -23.54
C PHE A 22 -49.70 -15.12 -23.49
N PRO A 23 -50.41 -16.22 -23.81
CA PRO A 23 -51.87 -16.25 -23.76
C PRO A 23 -52.40 -16.40 -22.32
N THR A 24 -53.20 -15.44 -21.87
CA THR A 24 -53.88 -15.49 -20.56
C THR A 24 -55.07 -16.45 -20.60
N THR A 25 -55.06 -17.50 -19.78
CA THR A 25 -56.24 -18.37 -19.58
C THR A 25 -57.31 -17.66 -18.74
N THR A 26 -58.57 -17.77 -19.18
CA THR A 26 -59.75 -17.23 -18.48
C THR A 26 -60.84 -18.32 -18.41
N THR A 27 -61.80 -18.19 -17.48
CA THR A 27 -62.83 -19.16 -17.01
C THR A 27 -62.42 -20.01 -15.80
N ALA A 28 -63.28 -20.23 -14.78
CA ALA A 28 -64.55 -19.57 -14.41
C ALA A 28 -64.87 -19.84 -12.91
N GLY A 29 -65.79 -19.06 -12.31
CA GLY A 29 -66.38 -19.39 -10.99
C GLY A 29 -66.95 -18.19 -10.21
N ASP A 30 -68.28 -18.08 -10.13
CA ASP A 30 -69.00 -17.16 -9.23
C ASP A 30 -69.21 -17.77 -7.82
N GLY A 31 -69.35 -16.97 -6.76
CA GLY A 31 -69.66 -17.50 -5.41
C GLY A 31 -69.60 -16.51 -4.23
N ALA A 32 -70.66 -15.74 -4.01
CA ALA A 32 -70.77 -14.62 -3.06
C ALA A 32 -70.52 -14.88 -1.53
N GLY A 33 -70.00 -13.85 -0.84
CA GLY A 33 -70.16 -13.59 0.61
C GLY A 33 -68.96 -13.89 1.53
N GLY A 34 -68.66 -13.13 2.61
CA GLY A 34 -69.19 -11.82 3.03
C GLY A 34 -68.81 -11.38 4.46
N ALA A 35 -68.75 -10.05 4.69
CA ALA A 35 -68.75 -9.30 5.96
C ALA A 35 -67.47 -9.13 6.83
N SER A 36 -67.40 -7.94 7.49
CA SER A 36 -66.43 -7.43 8.48
C SER A 36 -65.01 -7.07 7.98
N SER A 37 -64.36 -5.97 8.41
CA SER A 37 -64.74 -4.86 9.31
C SER A 37 -64.13 -3.49 8.89
N SER A 38 -64.59 -2.40 9.51
CA SER A 38 -64.19 -0.99 9.27
C SER A 38 -62.94 -0.59 10.09
N SER A 39 -62.24 0.56 9.90
CA SER A 39 -62.69 1.91 9.49
C SER A 39 -61.55 2.70 8.74
N PRO A 40 -61.56 4.05 8.57
CA PRO A 40 -61.44 4.65 7.23
C PRO A 40 -60.08 5.30 6.89
N ALA A 41 -59.89 5.58 5.60
CA ALA A 41 -58.85 6.47 5.08
C ALA A 41 -59.36 7.92 4.96
N ILE A 42 -58.42 8.87 4.94
CA ILE A 42 -58.61 10.24 4.42
C ILE A 42 -57.38 10.56 3.57
N ASP A 43 -57.59 10.87 2.29
CA ASP A 43 -56.54 11.33 1.38
C ASP A 43 -56.12 12.78 1.66
N ASN A 44 -54.89 13.11 1.25
CA ASN A 44 -54.64 14.27 0.41
C ASN A 44 -53.23 14.20 -0.20
N ASP A 45 -53.15 13.96 -1.51
CA ASP A 45 -51.94 14.14 -2.29
C ASP A 45 -51.53 15.61 -2.35
N VAL A 46 -50.24 15.90 -2.13
CA VAL A 46 -49.58 17.08 -2.70
C VAL A 46 -48.20 16.69 -3.22
N VAL A 47 -48.13 16.28 -4.48
CA VAL A 47 -46.88 16.07 -5.19
C VAL A 47 -46.28 17.43 -5.57
N PHE A 48 -45.11 17.76 -5.03
CA PHE A 48 -44.32 18.92 -5.50
C PHE A 48 -43.24 18.47 -6.48
N SER A 49 -43.34 18.95 -7.71
CA SER A 49 -42.39 18.71 -8.80
C SER A 49 -41.07 19.47 -8.60
N VAL A 50 -39.94 18.78 -8.77
CA VAL A 50 -38.63 19.41 -8.86
C VAL A 50 -38.24 19.60 -10.33
N THR A 51 -38.34 20.84 -10.81
CA THR A 51 -37.85 21.25 -12.14
C THR A 51 -37.19 22.62 -12.05
N ASN A 52 -35.86 22.65 -12.15
CA ASN A 52 -35.06 23.55 -12.99
C ASN A 52 -33.62 23.66 -12.47
N VAL A 53 -32.68 23.06 -13.21
CA VAL A 53 -31.30 23.53 -13.30
C VAL A 53 -31.09 23.82 -14.78
N GLU A 54 -30.67 25.04 -15.11
CA GLU A 54 -30.38 25.42 -16.49
C GLU A 54 -29.06 24.76 -16.94
N LEU A 55 -29.09 24.07 -18.07
CA LEU A 55 -27.90 23.63 -18.79
C LEU A 55 -27.87 24.35 -20.14
N ILE A 56 -26.75 25.02 -20.42
CA ILE A 56 -26.57 25.78 -21.66
C ILE A 56 -26.10 24.82 -22.76
N ASP A 57 -26.92 24.66 -23.80
CA ASP A 57 -26.61 23.88 -24.98
C ASP A 57 -25.38 24.41 -25.74
N ASN A 58 -24.60 23.48 -26.31
CA ASN A 58 -23.87 23.75 -27.55
C ASN A 58 -23.71 22.46 -28.38
N ASN A 59 -24.18 22.51 -29.63
CA ASN A 59 -24.54 21.34 -30.43
C ASN A 59 -23.63 21.16 -31.66
N PRO A 60 -22.99 19.99 -31.86
CA PRO A 60 -22.27 19.65 -33.09
C PRO A 60 -23.18 18.86 -34.07
N ALA A 61 -23.63 19.53 -35.14
CA ALA A 61 -24.52 18.93 -36.14
C ALA A 61 -23.89 17.78 -36.96
N THR A 62 -24.69 16.77 -37.30
CA THR A 62 -24.28 15.59 -38.07
C THR A 62 -24.17 15.85 -39.58
N THR A 63 -23.11 15.34 -40.25
CA THR A 63 -23.23 14.90 -41.66
C THR A 63 -22.30 13.72 -42.03
N HIS A 64 -22.86 12.84 -42.87
CA HIS A 64 -22.33 11.67 -43.57
C HIS A 64 -20.80 11.37 -43.68
N ARG A 65 -20.42 10.17 -43.22
CA ARG A 65 -19.20 9.45 -43.67
C ARG A 65 -19.35 8.92 -45.11
N ARG A 66 -18.32 9.07 -45.96
CA ARG A 66 -18.00 8.14 -47.05
C ARG A 66 -16.50 7.79 -47.05
N ARG A 67 -16.18 6.50 -47.25
CA ARG A 67 -14.82 5.93 -47.24
C ARG A 67 -14.22 5.83 -48.65
N ARG A 68 -12.92 6.14 -48.77
CA ARG A 68 -11.85 5.50 -49.61
C ARG A 68 -10.58 6.38 -49.46
N GLY A 69 -9.34 5.89 -49.54
CA GLY A 69 -8.83 4.54 -49.81
C GLY A 69 -7.52 4.63 -50.61
N ARG A 70 -6.35 4.56 -49.95
CA ARG A 70 -5.04 4.96 -50.50
C ARG A 70 -4.23 3.76 -51.04
N PRO A 71 -3.76 3.77 -52.32
CA PRO A 71 -2.75 2.85 -52.85
C PRO A 71 -1.30 3.37 -52.64
N ARG A 72 -0.30 2.58 -53.09
CA ARG A 72 1.16 2.83 -53.02
C ARG A 72 1.84 2.33 -54.32
N LYS A 73 3.14 2.71 -54.51
CA LYS A 73 4.09 2.28 -55.58
C LYS A 73 3.84 2.88 -56.97
N ASP A 74 4.81 3.27 -57.82
CA ASP A 74 6.28 3.55 -57.75
C ASP A 74 6.58 4.79 -58.68
N SER A 75 7.75 5.18 -59.26
CA SER A 75 9.13 4.64 -59.35
C SER A 75 10.19 5.72 -59.74
N ASP A 76 11.30 5.77 -59.00
CA ASP A 76 12.72 6.01 -59.37
C ASP A 76 13.30 7.21 -60.20
N HIS A 77 14.60 7.46 -59.96
CA HIS A 77 15.62 8.20 -60.76
C HIS A 77 15.48 9.74 -60.99
N SER A 78 16.54 10.57 -61.18
CA SER A 78 17.99 10.46 -60.85
C SER A 78 18.77 11.79 -61.11
N ASP A 79 19.71 12.14 -60.22
CA ASP A 79 21.04 12.80 -60.44
C ASP A 79 21.23 14.24 -61.08
N LYS A 80 22.08 15.05 -60.40
CA LYS A 80 23.11 16.04 -60.87
C LYS A 80 22.86 17.45 -61.51
N THR A 81 23.51 18.43 -60.86
CA THR A 81 24.43 19.52 -61.35
C THR A 81 24.00 20.88 -61.96
N ASP A 82 24.59 21.94 -61.37
CA ASP A 82 25.21 23.18 -61.93
C ASP A 82 24.42 24.33 -62.61
N LYS A 83 24.68 25.57 -62.11
CA LYS A 83 25.08 26.84 -62.81
C LYS A 83 24.18 27.44 -63.94
N THR A 84 24.11 28.76 -64.23
CA THR A 84 24.65 30.03 -63.66
C THR A 84 24.00 31.27 -64.32
N LEU A 85 24.01 32.43 -63.64
CA LEU A 85 23.86 33.82 -64.20
C LEU A 85 22.48 34.13 -64.83
N VAL A 86 22.04 35.36 -65.12
CA VAL A 86 22.66 36.70 -65.40
C VAL A 86 21.86 37.77 -64.62
N ALA A 87 22.45 38.54 -63.69
CA ALA A 87 23.18 39.83 -63.83
C ALA A 87 22.31 41.09 -64.12
N SER A 88 22.64 42.19 -63.43
CA SER A 88 21.84 43.44 -63.31
C SER A 88 22.23 44.55 -64.30
N PRO A 89 21.60 45.73 -64.19
CA PRO A 89 22.34 47.00 -64.27
C PRO A 89 22.14 47.89 -63.03
N THR A 90 23.16 48.69 -62.71
CA THR A 90 23.22 49.58 -61.54
C THR A 90 23.20 51.07 -61.95
N ARG A 91 22.80 51.95 -61.03
CA ARG A 91 23.19 53.38 -61.05
C ARG A 91 23.73 53.84 -59.69
N ARG A 92 24.81 54.60 -59.76
CA ARG A 92 25.41 55.43 -58.69
C ARG A 92 24.73 56.81 -58.66
N ILE A 93 24.91 57.71 -57.69
CA ILE A 93 25.29 57.74 -56.24
C ILE A 93 24.91 59.17 -55.81
N GLU A 94 24.43 59.38 -54.59
CA GLU A 94 24.75 60.60 -53.83
C GLU A 94 24.68 60.31 -52.31
N SER A 95 25.23 61.19 -51.49
CA SER A 95 25.80 60.81 -50.18
C SER A 95 25.29 61.61 -48.98
N ASN A 96 25.09 60.94 -47.83
CA ASN A 96 25.50 61.34 -46.47
C ASN A 96 24.87 60.40 -45.40
N GLY A 97 25.40 60.37 -44.17
CA GLY A 97 24.67 59.84 -42.99
C GLY A 97 25.20 58.53 -42.35
N VAL A 98 26.26 58.65 -41.54
CA VAL A 98 26.97 57.60 -40.79
C VAL A 98 26.08 56.76 -39.82
N HIS A 99 26.31 55.44 -39.80
CA HIS A 99 25.96 54.40 -38.80
C HIS A 99 24.77 54.57 -37.83
N ASN A 100 23.83 53.60 -37.88
CA ASN A 100 23.79 52.55 -36.86
C ASN A 100 23.02 51.29 -37.34
N LEU A 101 23.48 50.11 -36.94
CA LEU A 101 22.78 48.83 -37.18
C LEU A 101 22.17 48.34 -35.86
N VAL A 102 20.84 48.19 -35.83
CA VAL A 102 20.15 47.56 -34.70
C VAL A 102 20.15 46.05 -34.91
N SER A 103 20.97 45.34 -34.15
CA SER A 103 20.90 43.89 -34.03
C SER A 103 19.63 43.48 -33.30
N VAL A 104 18.95 42.43 -33.76
CA VAL A 104 17.84 41.81 -33.03
C VAL A 104 18.40 41.00 -31.88
N GLU A 105 18.16 41.44 -30.64
CA GLU A 105 18.51 40.66 -29.46
C GLU A 105 17.62 39.42 -29.31
N GLN A 106 18.20 38.32 -28.81
CA GLN A 106 17.42 37.18 -28.34
C GLN A 106 16.72 37.56 -27.03
N PRO A 107 15.53 36.98 -26.72
CA PRO A 107 14.94 37.14 -25.41
C PRO A 107 15.90 36.62 -24.34
N SER A 108 16.22 37.46 -23.35
CA SER A 108 17.09 37.05 -22.25
C SER A 108 16.43 35.97 -21.39
N ALA A 109 17.25 35.09 -20.83
CA ALA A 109 16.77 34.17 -19.80
C ALA A 109 16.22 34.99 -18.62
N ALA A 110 15.03 34.63 -18.13
CA ALA A 110 14.46 35.27 -16.94
C ALA A 110 15.44 35.11 -15.76
N ALA A 111 15.75 36.22 -15.09
CA ALA A 111 16.66 36.19 -13.94
C ALA A 111 16.01 35.38 -12.81
N THR A 112 16.71 34.35 -12.33
CA THR A 112 16.24 33.53 -11.21
C THR A 112 16.02 34.41 -9.98
N PRO A 113 14.86 34.29 -9.29
CA PRO A 113 14.62 34.95 -8.03
C PRO A 113 15.80 34.87 -7.06
N ARG A 114 16.10 36.00 -6.41
CA ARG A 114 17.30 36.14 -5.56
C ARG A 114 17.30 35.17 -4.36
N TRP A 115 16.14 34.64 -3.97
CA TRP A 115 16.01 33.62 -2.92
C TRP A 115 16.39 32.22 -3.41
N GLU A 116 16.04 31.81 -4.63
CA GLU A 116 16.44 30.52 -5.23
C GLU A 116 17.96 30.40 -5.25
N SER A 117 18.62 31.44 -5.74
CA SER A 117 20.08 31.53 -5.83
C SER A 117 20.77 31.38 -4.46
N VAL A 118 20.12 31.81 -3.38
CA VAL A 118 20.65 31.72 -2.00
C VAL A 118 20.32 30.37 -1.35
N ALA A 119 19.13 29.83 -1.56
CA ALA A 119 18.71 28.53 -1.03
C ALA A 119 19.53 27.39 -1.67
N VAL A 120 19.64 27.38 -3.01
CA VAL A 120 20.44 26.38 -3.75
C VAL A 120 21.91 26.44 -3.32
N ALA A 121 22.51 27.63 -3.22
CA ALA A 121 23.91 27.78 -2.80
C ALA A 121 24.19 27.24 -1.38
N LYS A 122 23.20 27.26 -0.48
CA LYS A 122 23.30 26.72 0.89
C LYS A 122 22.92 25.25 1.02
N ALA A 123 22.25 24.66 0.02
CA ALA A 123 22.03 23.22 -0.05
C ALA A 123 23.27 22.45 -0.57
N VAL A 124 24.15 23.10 -1.33
CA VAL A 124 25.39 22.50 -1.90
C VAL A 124 26.25 21.76 -0.87
N PRO A 125 26.55 22.29 0.33
CA PRO A 125 27.40 21.61 1.32
C PRO A 125 26.84 20.27 1.85
N SER A 126 25.54 20.02 1.69
CA SER A 126 24.88 18.78 2.13
C SER A 126 24.57 17.81 0.97
N MET A 127 24.95 18.14 -0.27
CA MET A 127 24.68 17.28 -1.44
C MET A 127 25.40 15.94 -1.37
N ASP A 128 26.55 15.84 -0.69
CA ASP A 128 27.29 14.59 -0.53
C ASP A 128 26.68 13.65 0.53
N ALA A 129 25.74 14.15 1.34
CA ALA A 129 24.90 13.33 2.21
C ALA A 129 23.72 12.69 1.46
N VAL A 130 23.38 13.17 0.27
CA VAL A 130 22.30 12.63 -0.56
C VAL A 130 22.84 11.46 -1.38
N VAL A 131 22.13 10.35 -1.36
CA VAL A 131 22.54 9.08 -1.98
C VAL A 131 21.46 8.57 -2.93
N LYS A 132 21.88 7.91 -4.01
CA LYS A 132 20.95 7.25 -4.93
C LYS A 132 20.66 5.84 -4.42
N VAL A 133 19.38 5.57 -4.18
CA VAL A 133 18.86 4.25 -3.79
C VAL A 133 18.64 3.44 -5.07
N PHE A 134 19.06 2.19 -5.04
CA PHE A 134 18.72 1.17 -6.04
C PHE A 134 18.04 0.02 -5.29
N CYS A 135 16.78 -0.26 -5.58
CA CYS A 135 16.06 -1.38 -5.02
C CYS A 135 15.71 -2.39 -6.12
N THR A 136 15.82 -3.68 -5.82
CA THR A 136 15.28 -4.77 -6.64
C THR A 136 14.09 -5.38 -5.90
N HIS A 137 12.94 -5.41 -6.56
CA HIS A 137 11.64 -5.73 -5.98
C HIS A 137 11.13 -7.07 -6.52
N THR A 138 10.53 -7.87 -5.64
CA THR A 138 9.85 -9.13 -5.99
C THR A 138 8.49 -9.19 -5.27
N GLU A 139 7.53 -8.44 -5.80
CA GLU A 139 6.17 -8.38 -5.29
C GLU A 139 5.50 -9.78 -5.22
N PRO A 140 4.64 -10.05 -4.22
CA PRO A 140 3.67 -11.14 -4.33
C PRO A 140 2.66 -10.87 -5.45
N ASN A 141 2.19 -11.93 -6.09
CA ASN A 141 1.02 -11.85 -6.96
C ASN A 141 -0.23 -12.07 -6.07
N PHE A 142 -1.05 -11.04 -5.84
CA PHE A 142 -2.22 -11.19 -4.95
C PHE A 142 -3.34 -12.02 -5.59
N SER A 143 -3.43 -12.05 -6.92
CA SER A 143 -4.37 -12.86 -7.71
C SER A 143 -4.01 -14.35 -7.71
N LEU A 144 -2.71 -14.67 -7.64
CA LEU A 144 -2.17 -16.03 -7.54
C LEU A 144 -1.21 -16.07 -6.34
N PRO A 145 -1.72 -16.11 -5.09
CA PRO A 145 -0.96 -15.83 -3.86
C PRO A 145 0.22 -16.77 -3.57
N TRP A 146 0.29 -17.92 -4.24
CA TRP A 146 1.46 -18.83 -4.25
C TRP A 146 2.62 -18.36 -5.16
N GLN A 147 2.45 -17.27 -5.92
CA GLN A 147 3.43 -16.77 -6.89
C GLN A 147 4.01 -15.41 -6.51
N ARG A 148 5.17 -15.12 -7.10
CA ARG A 148 5.75 -13.77 -7.15
C ARG A 148 5.59 -13.20 -8.55
N LYS A 149 5.43 -11.88 -8.66
CA LYS A 149 5.53 -11.17 -9.93
C LYS A 149 6.97 -11.23 -10.46
N ARG A 150 7.16 -10.91 -11.74
CA ARG A 150 8.49 -10.79 -12.35
C ARG A 150 9.31 -9.72 -11.60
N GLN A 151 10.50 -10.10 -11.15
CA GLN A 151 11.44 -9.19 -10.50
C GLN A 151 11.80 -7.99 -11.41
N TYR A 152 11.83 -6.80 -10.83
CA TYR A 152 12.28 -5.56 -11.48
C TYR A 152 13.17 -4.74 -10.55
N SER A 153 13.82 -3.70 -11.06
CA SER A 153 14.60 -2.75 -10.26
C SER A 153 14.09 -1.33 -10.46
N SER A 154 14.13 -0.54 -9.39
CA SER A 154 13.86 0.89 -9.39
C SER A 154 15.10 1.69 -8.96
N SER A 155 15.02 3.02 -9.06
CA SER A 155 15.95 3.90 -8.35
C SER A 155 15.26 5.15 -7.85
N SER A 156 15.59 5.55 -6.62
CA SER A 156 15.07 6.74 -5.96
C SER A 156 16.16 7.43 -5.14
N SER A 157 15.78 8.32 -4.24
CA SER A 157 16.71 9.12 -3.42
C SER A 157 16.66 8.71 -1.95
N GLY A 158 17.75 8.99 -1.25
CA GLY A 158 17.84 8.88 0.20
C GLY A 158 18.90 9.82 0.74
N PHE A 159 19.04 9.93 2.05
CA PHE A 159 20.08 10.76 2.66
C PHE A 159 20.60 10.24 4.00
N VAL A 160 21.88 10.51 4.25
CA VAL A 160 22.60 10.14 5.48
C VAL A 160 22.20 11.04 6.64
N ILE A 161 21.81 10.40 7.75
CA ILE A 161 21.53 11.02 9.04
C ILE A 161 22.51 10.50 10.11
N GLY A 162 22.46 11.06 11.32
CA GLY A 162 23.29 10.60 12.43
C GLY A 162 23.12 9.11 12.78
N GLY A 163 24.17 8.50 13.33
CA GLY A 163 24.13 7.12 13.83
C GLY A 163 24.27 6.02 12.77
N ARG A 164 24.96 6.29 11.64
CA ARG A 164 25.14 5.35 10.50
C ARG A 164 23.81 4.84 9.95
N ARG A 165 22.88 5.77 9.69
CA ARG A 165 21.56 5.50 9.12
C ARG A 165 21.34 6.35 7.88
N VAL A 166 20.52 5.84 6.96
CA VAL A 166 20.02 6.56 5.78
C VAL A 166 18.49 6.53 5.82
N LEU A 167 17.85 7.64 5.48
CA LEU A 167 16.40 7.69 5.27
C LEU A 167 16.08 7.67 3.77
N THR A 168 14.94 7.07 3.43
CA THR A 168 14.27 7.13 2.12
C THR A 168 12.76 6.86 2.33
N ASN A 169 11.96 6.76 1.28
CA ASN A 169 10.55 6.39 1.40
C ASN A 169 10.34 4.88 1.62
N ALA A 170 9.19 4.48 2.19
CA ALA A 170 8.83 3.08 2.32
C ALA A 170 8.59 2.43 0.95
N HIS A 171 7.86 3.11 0.04
CA HIS A 171 7.61 2.60 -1.32
C HIS A 171 8.91 2.41 -2.12
N SER A 172 9.96 3.19 -1.83
CA SER A 172 11.27 3.06 -2.48
C SER A 172 11.98 1.73 -2.19
N VAL A 173 11.56 1.01 -1.15
CA VAL A 173 12.09 -0.31 -0.76
C VAL A 173 10.98 -1.34 -0.50
N GLU A 174 9.78 -1.16 -1.05
CA GLU A 174 8.70 -2.13 -0.87
C GLU A 174 9.02 -3.47 -1.55
N HIS A 175 8.71 -4.59 -0.89
CA HIS A 175 8.98 -5.95 -1.39
C HIS A 175 10.43 -6.15 -1.90
N TYR A 176 11.41 -5.51 -1.26
CA TYR A 176 12.83 -5.61 -1.62
C TYR A 176 13.37 -7.05 -1.50
N THR A 177 14.21 -7.44 -2.47
CA THR A 177 15.12 -8.59 -2.33
C THR A 177 16.59 -8.15 -2.24
N GLN A 178 16.89 -6.90 -2.62
CA GLN A 178 18.20 -6.28 -2.46
C GLN A 178 18.07 -4.76 -2.51
N VAL A 179 18.69 -4.05 -1.57
CA VAL A 179 18.85 -2.60 -1.59
C VAL A 179 20.33 -2.26 -1.71
N LYS A 180 20.66 -1.26 -2.52
CA LYS A 180 22.02 -0.73 -2.73
C LYS A 180 22.01 0.79 -2.74
N LEU A 181 23.07 1.41 -2.23
CA LEU A 181 23.26 2.86 -2.19
C LEU A 181 24.50 3.26 -2.99
N LYS A 182 24.41 4.37 -3.73
CA LYS A 182 25.53 5.02 -4.45
C LYS A 182 25.72 6.43 -3.89
N LYS A 183 26.95 6.79 -3.50
CA LYS A 183 27.31 8.16 -3.09
C LYS A 183 27.43 9.08 -4.30
N ARG A 184 27.21 10.38 -4.09
CA ARG A 184 27.63 11.42 -5.04
C ARG A 184 29.13 11.28 -5.33
N GLY A 185 29.50 11.33 -6.61
CA GLY A 185 30.91 11.27 -7.05
C GLY A 185 31.62 9.90 -6.96
N SER A 186 30.96 8.83 -6.50
CA SER A 186 31.52 7.47 -6.44
C SER A 186 30.68 6.50 -7.26
N ASP A 187 31.29 5.66 -8.08
CA ASP A 187 30.58 4.61 -8.83
C ASP A 187 30.30 3.33 -8.02
N THR A 188 30.89 3.20 -6.82
CA THR A 188 30.66 2.07 -5.91
C THR A 188 29.20 2.01 -5.45
N LYS A 189 28.57 0.84 -5.61
CA LYS A 189 27.22 0.55 -5.10
C LYS A 189 27.29 -0.39 -3.90
N TYR A 190 27.21 0.19 -2.71
CA TYR A 190 27.27 -0.51 -1.44
C TYR A 190 25.95 -1.22 -1.17
N VAL A 191 25.99 -2.45 -0.65
CA VAL A 191 24.77 -3.15 -0.21
C VAL A 191 24.28 -2.52 1.08
N ALA A 192 22.96 -2.34 1.19
CA ALA A 192 22.31 -1.75 2.34
C ALA A 192 21.27 -2.69 2.96
N THR A 193 21.21 -2.66 4.29
CA THR A 193 20.24 -3.42 5.11
C THR A 193 19.10 -2.49 5.50
N VAL A 194 17.86 -2.94 5.33
CA VAL A 194 16.68 -2.22 5.82
C VAL A 194 16.55 -2.46 7.33
N LEU A 195 16.56 -1.38 8.12
CA LEU A 195 16.41 -1.40 9.58
C LEU A 195 14.94 -1.27 10.00
N ALA A 196 14.18 -0.42 9.30
CA ALA A 196 12.76 -0.21 9.57
C ALA A 196 11.98 0.26 8.35
N ILE A 197 10.70 -0.12 8.27
CA ILE A 197 9.73 0.41 7.30
C ILE A 197 8.47 0.87 8.07
N GLY A 198 8.17 2.16 7.98
CA GLY A 198 6.90 2.74 8.39
C GLY A 198 6.04 3.03 7.17
N THR A 199 5.20 2.07 6.77
CA THR A 199 4.31 2.25 5.61
C THR A 199 3.28 3.35 5.84
N GLU A 200 2.81 3.47 7.08
CA GLU A 200 1.81 4.45 7.54
C GLU A 200 2.24 5.92 7.29
N CYS A 201 3.54 6.21 7.35
CA CYS A 201 4.13 7.52 7.05
C CYS A 201 5.02 7.54 5.79
N ASP A 202 5.08 6.45 5.03
CA ASP A 202 5.97 6.28 3.86
C ASP A 202 7.46 6.60 4.13
N ILE A 203 8.02 6.11 5.25
CA ILE A 203 9.46 6.23 5.58
C ILE A 203 10.11 4.85 5.69
N ALA A 204 11.33 4.70 5.20
CA ALA A 204 12.22 3.58 5.51
C ALA A 204 13.57 4.07 6.05
N MET A 205 14.14 3.29 6.97
CA MET A 205 15.48 3.49 7.53
C MET A 205 16.40 2.36 7.04
N LEU A 206 17.57 2.72 6.54
CA LEU A 206 18.59 1.83 6.00
C LEU A 206 19.93 1.99 6.74
N THR A 207 20.82 1.02 6.64
CA THR A 207 22.24 1.15 7.01
C THR A 207 23.15 0.39 6.04
N VAL A 208 24.47 0.60 6.16
CA VAL A 208 25.53 0.01 5.33
C VAL A 208 26.67 -0.43 6.24
N GLU A 209 27.08 -1.68 6.10
CA GLU A 209 28.14 -2.28 6.92
C GLU A 209 29.52 -1.70 6.59
N SER A 210 29.83 -1.48 5.31
CA SER A 210 31.13 -0.92 4.88
C SER A 210 31.38 0.48 5.43
N ASP A 211 32.53 0.67 6.07
CA ASP A 211 32.98 1.96 6.60
C ASP A 211 33.29 2.98 5.48
N GLU A 212 33.78 2.52 4.33
CA GLU A 212 34.06 3.32 3.10
C GLU A 212 32.83 4.14 2.67
N PHE A 213 31.61 3.63 2.91
CA PHE A 213 30.38 4.37 2.63
C PHE A 213 30.22 5.59 3.54
N TRP A 214 30.61 5.50 4.82
CA TRP A 214 30.46 6.59 5.79
C TRP A 214 31.62 7.59 5.74
N GLU A 215 32.79 7.18 5.24
CA GLU A 215 33.95 8.07 5.06
C GLU A 215 33.62 9.31 4.21
N GLY A 216 34.03 10.47 4.72
CA GLY A 216 33.84 11.79 4.10
C GLY A 216 32.42 12.38 4.17
N VAL A 217 31.42 11.63 4.64
CA VAL A 217 30.01 12.08 4.60
C VAL A 217 29.62 12.76 5.91
N SER A 218 29.23 14.04 5.83
CA SER A 218 28.59 14.75 6.95
C SER A 218 27.07 14.51 6.93
N PRO A 219 26.45 14.02 8.03
CA PRO A 219 25.01 13.77 8.07
C PRO A 219 24.19 15.07 8.06
N VAL A 220 23.02 15.05 7.42
CA VAL A 220 22.12 16.21 7.42
C VAL A 220 21.64 16.53 8.84
N GLN A 221 21.41 17.81 9.10
CA GLN A 221 20.78 18.28 10.35
C GLN A 221 19.30 18.55 10.08
N PHE A 222 18.43 18.17 11.01
CA PHE A 222 17.00 18.46 10.91
C PHE A 222 16.70 19.90 11.38
N GLY A 223 15.75 20.55 10.72
CA GLY A 223 15.21 21.85 11.10
C GLY A 223 13.81 21.76 11.69
N ASP A 224 13.38 22.87 12.29
CA ASP A 224 11.99 23.06 12.69
C ASP A 224 11.05 22.96 11.48
N LEU A 225 9.79 22.57 11.75
CA LEU A 225 8.72 22.60 10.75
C LEU A 225 8.58 24.03 10.18
N PRO A 226 8.72 24.25 8.86
CA PRO A 226 8.67 25.58 8.26
C PRO A 226 7.29 26.23 8.35
N THR A 227 7.21 27.51 8.03
CA THR A 227 5.97 28.29 7.89
C THR A 227 5.56 28.42 6.42
N LEU A 228 4.36 28.95 6.16
CA LEU A 228 3.91 29.24 4.79
C LEU A 228 4.82 30.28 4.13
N GLN A 229 5.09 30.13 2.83
CA GLN A 229 6.00 30.95 2.03
C GLN A 229 7.50 30.83 2.37
N ASP A 230 7.91 30.00 3.34
CA ASP A 230 9.33 29.69 3.55
C ASP A 230 9.91 28.98 2.31
N ALA A 231 11.11 29.41 1.90
CA ALA A 231 11.83 28.83 0.78
C ALA A 231 12.30 27.39 1.09
N VAL A 232 12.06 26.49 0.14
CA VAL A 232 12.40 25.06 0.23
C VAL A 232 13.12 24.59 -1.03
N THR A 233 14.18 23.83 -0.84
CA THR A 233 15.01 23.24 -1.91
C THR A 233 15.07 21.73 -1.72
N VAL A 234 14.51 20.98 -2.66
CA VAL A 234 14.53 19.51 -2.68
C VAL A 234 15.71 19.02 -3.50
N VAL A 235 16.41 18.02 -3.00
CA VAL A 235 17.61 17.45 -3.62
C VAL A 235 17.44 15.94 -3.78
N GLY A 236 17.74 15.39 -4.95
CA GLY A 236 17.55 13.97 -5.24
C GLY A 236 18.19 13.51 -6.54
N TYR A 237 17.79 12.32 -7.01
CA TYR A 237 18.25 11.68 -8.24
C TYR A 237 17.06 11.31 -9.13
N PRO A 238 16.89 11.94 -10.31
CA PRO A 238 15.75 11.66 -11.18
C PRO A 238 15.89 10.28 -11.83
N ILE A 239 14.76 9.66 -12.20
CA ILE A 239 14.78 8.38 -12.93
C ILE A 239 15.67 8.49 -14.18
N GLY A 240 16.52 7.48 -14.39
CA GLY A 240 17.47 7.41 -15.50
C GLY A 240 18.76 8.23 -15.33
N GLY A 241 18.79 9.24 -14.46
CA GLY A 241 19.98 10.09 -14.25
C GLY A 241 20.82 9.66 -13.04
N ASP A 242 22.14 9.52 -13.20
CA ASP A 242 23.09 9.33 -12.09
C ASP A 242 23.67 10.65 -11.54
N THR A 243 23.27 11.79 -12.12
CA THR A 243 23.55 13.14 -11.62
C THR A 243 22.48 13.58 -10.62
N ILE A 244 22.90 14.34 -9.61
CA ILE A 244 21.98 14.95 -8.64
C ILE A 244 21.12 16.03 -9.31
N SER A 245 19.84 16.11 -8.92
CA SER A 245 18.86 17.11 -9.33
C SER A 245 18.48 17.96 -8.12
N VAL A 246 18.15 19.22 -8.38
CA VAL A 246 17.73 20.20 -7.39
C VAL A 246 16.49 20.91 -7.93
N THR A 247 15.39 20.88 -7.18
CA THR A 247 14.21 21.72 -7.43
C THR A 247 14.00 22.66 -6.25
N SER A 248 13.48 23.86 -6.49
CA SER A 248 13.23 24.86 -5.44
C SER A 248 11.85 25.48 -5.61
N GLY A 249 11.30 25.96 -4.51
CA GLY A 249 9.95 26.49 -4.38
C GLY A 249 9.75 27.08 -2.99
N VAL A 250 8.50 27.25 -2.59
CA VAL A 250 8.10 27.64 -1.23
C VAL A 250 7.10 26.63 -0.65
N VAL A 251 6.96 26.64 0.67
CA VAL A 251 5.88 25.91 1.36
C VAL A 251 4.54 26.60 1.06
N SER A 252 3.72 25.96 0.23
CA SER A 252 2.43 26.48 -0.25
C SER A 252 1.26 26.12 0.67
N ARG A 253 1.37 25.01 1.43
CA ARG A 253 0.39 24.63 2.47
C ARG A 253 1.01 23.76 3.56
N ILE A 254 0.41 23.80 4.74
CA ILE A 254 0.61 22.83 5.83
C ILE A 254 -0.77 22.26 6.15
N GLU A 255 -0.97 20.95 6.00
CA GLU A 255 -2.28 20.32 6.25
C GLU A 255 -2.14 18.88 6.78
N ILE A 256 -3.26 18.32 7.23
CA ILE A 256 -3.39 16.87 7.47
C ILE A 256 -3.78 16.23 6.14
N LEU A 257 -2.99 15.27 5.67
CA LEU A 257 -3.15 14.65 4.37
C LEU A 257 -2.97 13.13 4.45
N SER A 258 -3.63 12.42 3.52
CA SER A 258 -3.69 10.95 3.51
C SER A 258 -2.47 10.39 2.77
N TYR A 259 -1.59 9.71 3.52
CA TYR A 259 -0.38 9.09 2.98
C TYR A 259 -0.78 7.84 2.19
N VAL A 260 -0.63 7.86 0.86
CA VAL A 260 -1.34 6.94 -0.05
C VAL A 260 -1.03 5.45 0.24
N HIS A 261 0.24 5.10 0.48
CA HIS A 261 0.64 3.72 0.80
C HIS A 261 0.22 3.27 2.20
N GLY A 262 0.14 4.22 3.14
CA GLY A 262 -0.19 3.98 4.55
C GLY A 262 -1.66 4.10 4.93
N SER A 263 -2.47 4.71 4.06
CA SER A 263 -3.90 5.02 4.27
C SER A 263 -4.21 5.64 5.65
N THR A 264 -3.26 6.43 6.15
CA THR A 264 -3.28 7.12 7.44
C THR A 264 -3.16 8.62 7.19
N GLU A 265 -3.88 9.42 7.99
CA GLU A 265 -3.87 10.88 7.88
C GLU A 265 -2.84 11.47 8.85
N LEU A 266 -1.80 12.11 8.32
CA LEU A 266 -0.70 12.69 9.09
C LEU A 266 -0.40 14.11 8.61
N LEU A 267 0.38 14.86 9.39
CA LEU A 267 0.89 16.16 8.98
C LEU A 267 1.73 16.04 7.70
N GLY A 268 1.49 16.91 6.73
CA GLY A 268 2.30 17.05 5.53
C GLY A 268 2.47 18.50 5.10
N LEU A 269 3.54 18.76 4.36
CA LEU A 269 3.77 20.03 3.68
C LEU A 269 3.42 19.87 2.20
N GLN A 270 2.67 20.82 1.65
CA GLN A 270 2.57 21.04 0.21
C GLN A 270 3.62 22.08 -0.18
N ILE A 271 4.31 21.85 -1.30
CA ILE A 271 5.28 22.78 -1.89
C ILE A 271 4.96 22.99 -3.37
N ASP A 272 5.35 24.12 -3.95
CA ASP A 272 5.20 24.39 -5.40
C ASP A 272 6.42 23.93 -6.23
N ALA A 273 7.50 23.48 -5.59
CA ALA A 273 8.62 22.84 -6.27
C ALA A 273 8.20 21.49 -6.88
N ALA A 274 8.52 21.27 -8.16
CA ALA A 274 8.23 20.00 -8.83
C ALA A 274 8.95 18.81 -8.17
N ILE A 275 8.18 17.75 -7.86
CA ILE A 275 8.66 16.46 -7.36
C ILE A 275 8.49 15.41 -8.45
N ASN A 276 9.55 15.20 -9.22
CA ASN A 276 9.61 14.16 -10.23
C ASN A 276 10.00 12.81 -9.61
N SER A 277 9.48 11.72 -10.17
CA SER A 277 9.79 10.37 -9.74
C SER A 277 11.30 10.10 -9.77
N GLY A 278 11.82 9.51 -8.70
CA GLY A 278 13.26 9.41 -8.42
C GLY A 278 13.74 10.37 -7.33
N ASN A 279 13.27 11.63 -7.32
CA ASN A 279 13.62 12.60 -6.27
C ASN A 279 12.92 12.27 -4.93
N SER A 280 11.83 11.49 -4.96
CA SER A 280 11.20 10.89 -3.77
C SER A 280 12.22 10.17 -2.88
N GLY A 281 12.12 10.35 -1.57
CA GLY A 281 13.05 9.85 -0.56
C GLY A 281 14.24 10.80 -0.30
N GLY A 282 14.46 11.80 -1.15
CA GLY A 282 15.48 12.83 -0.97
C GLY A 282 15.09 13.89 0.07
N PRO A 283 16.05 14.64 0.63
CA PRO A 283 15.76 15.67 1.62
C PRO A 283 15.21 16.95 0.97
N ALA A 284 14.31 17.60 1.70
CA ALA A 284 13.89 18.98 1.49
C ALA A 284 14.63 19.87 2.49
N PHE A 285 15.37 20.87 2.03
CA PHE A 285 16.13 21.82 2.87
C PHE A 285 15.46 23.20 2.91
N ASN A 286 15.63 23.92 4.01
CA ASN A 286 15.28 25.35 4.10
C ASN A 286 16.45 26.27 3.73
N ASP A 287 16.20 27.58 3.77
CA ASP A 287 17.19 28.63 3.51
C ASP A 287 18.44 28.63 4.42
N LYS A 288 18.52 27.76 5.43
CA LYS A 288 19.68 27.61 6.34
C LYS A 288 20.48 26.34 6.08
N GLY A 289 20.04 25.48 5.14
CA GLY A 289 20.64 24.17 4.87
C GLY A 289 20.17 23.06 5.81
N ASN A 290 19.16 23.32 6.66
CA ASN A 290 18.59 22.29 7.55
C ASN A 290 17.46 21.54 6.83
N CYS A 291 17.43 20.21 6.98
CA CYS A 291 16.42 19.34 6.42
C CYS A 291 15.08 19.54 7.13
N VAL A 292 14.07 20.03 6.40
CA VAL A 292 12.69 20.22 6.88
C VAL A 292 11.76 19.04 6.55
N GLY A 293 12.22 18.08 5.74
CA GLY A 293 11.51 16.83 5.53
C GLY A 293 12.05 15.91 4.43
N ILE A 294 11.35 14.81 4.16
CA ILE A 294 11.61 13.89 3.03
C ILE A 294 10.63 14.23 1.91
N ALA A 295 11.11 14.44 0.67
CA ALA A 295 10.24 14.61 -0.48
C ALA A 295 9.48 13.32 -0.83
N PHE A 296 8.19 13.41 -1.15
CA PHE A 296 7.41 12.27 -1.64
C PHE A 296 6.37 12.72 -2.67
N GLN A 297 5.97 11.79 -3.54
CA GLN A 297 5.02 12.04 -4.63
C GLN A 297 3.64 11.48 -4.25
N SER A 298 2.61 12.32 -4.29
CA SER A 298 1.22 11.88 -4.07
C SER A 298 0.62 11.33 -5.36
N LEU A 299 0.17 10.07 -5.35
CA LEU A 299 -0.43 9.41 -6.52
C LEU A 299 -1.79 9.99 -6.93
N LYS A 300 -2.40 10.87 -6.11
CA LYS A 300 -3.71 11.48 -6.42
C LYS A 300 -3.66 12.59 -7.47
N HIS A 301 -2.47 12.97 -7.92
CA HIS A 301 -2.23 14.13 -8.76
C HIS A 301 -1.26 13.84 -9.93
N GLU A 302 -1.38 12.67 -10.58
CA GLU A 302 -0.61 12.36 -11.81
C GLU A 302 -0.81 13.42 -12.92
N ASP A 303 -1.94 14.13 -12.93
CA ASP A 303 -2.28 15.20 -13.89
C ASP A 303 -1.94 16.64 -13.44
N VAL A 304 -1.35 16.87 -12.25
CA VAL A 304 -1.14 18.24 -11.72
C VAL A 304 0.34 18.59 -11.58
N GLU A 305 0.84 19.41 -12.51
CA GLU A 305 2.20 19.96 -12.46
C GLU A 305 2.40 20.90 -11.24
N ASN A 306 3.63 20.96 -10.73
CA ASN A 306 4.07 21.88 -9.67
C ASN A 306 3.30 21.77 -8.34
N ILE A 307 2.83 20.57 -7.98
CA ILE A 307 2.45 20.22 -6.60
C ILE A 307 3.36 19.12 -6.08
N GLY A 308 4.28 19.51 -5.19
CA GLY A 308 5.11 18.59 -4.42
C GLY A 308 4.56 18.37 -3.02
N TYR A 309 4.91 17.24 -2.40
CA TYR A 309 4.66 16.98 -0.98
C TYR A 309 5.95 16.60 -0.24
N VAL A 310 6.01 16.96 1.04
CA VAL A 310 7.15 16.68 1.92
C VAL A 310 6.66 16.14 3.26
N ILE A 311 7.22 15.01 3.68
CA ILE A 311 7.04 14.36 4.98
C ILE A 311 7.83 15.18 6.00
N PRO A 312 7.20 15.88 6.94
CA PRO A 312 7.89 16.91 7.71
C PRO A 312 8.64 16.35 8.92
N THR A 313 9.58 17.13 9.46
CA THR A 313 10.42 16.72 10.60
C THR A 313 9.67 16.18 11.83
N PRO A 314 8.47 16.64 12.23
CA PRO A 314 7.74 16.01 13.34
C PRO A 314 7.34 14.54 13.07
N VAL A 315 6.99 14.20 11.83
CA VAL A 315 6.64 12.82 11.42
C VAL A 315 7.89 11.95 11.32
N ILE A 316 8.99 12.50 10.81
CA ILE A 316 10.30 11.82 10.75
C ILE A 316 10.82 11.53 12.16
N MET A 317 10.79 12.53 13.05
CA MET A 317 11.26 12.38 14.43
C MET A 317 10.38 11.45 15.25
N HIS A 318 9.06 11.38 14.97
CA HIS A 318 8.19 10.36 15.56
C HIS A 318 8.63 8.96 15.12
N PHE A 319 8.76 8.70 13.82
CA PHE A 319 9.23 7.41 13.29
C PHE A 319 10.60 6.99 13.84
N ILE A 320 11.57 7.92 13.91
CA ILE A 320 12.90 7.65 14.51
C ILE A 320 12.77 7.31 16.00
N GLN A 321 12.02 8.11 16.77
CA GLN A 321 11.88 7.87 18.22
C GLN A 321 11.07 6.61 18.54
N ASP A 322 10.08 6.25 17.72
CA ASP A 322 9.35 4.99 17.86
C ASP A 322 10.27 3.80 17.58
N TYR A 323 11.06 3.86 16.50
CA TYR A 323 12.09 2.87 16.20
C TYR A 323 13.16 2.77 17.31
N GLU A 324 13.54 3.88 17.95
CA GLU A 324 14.54 3.87 19.03
C GLU A 324 13.98 3.37 20.36
N LYS A 325 12.75 3.73 20.73
CA LYS A 325 12.08 3.25 21.97
C LYS A 325 11.80 1.74 21.91
N ASN A 326 11.33 1.27 20.75
CA ASN A 326 11.02 -0.14 20.51
C ASN A 326 12.21 -0.91 19.89
N GLY A 327 13.36 -0.25 19.73
CA GLY A 327 14.56 -0.74 19.02
C GLY A 327 15.31 -1.88 19.69
N ALA A 328 14.80 -2.38 20.81
CA ALA A 328 15.24 -3.62 21.44
C ALA A 328 14.03 -4.56 21.64
N TYR A 329 13.68 -5.33 20.61
CA TYR A 329 12.83 -6.54 20.64
C TYR A 329 11.84 -6.63 21.83
N THR A 330 10.70 -5.94 21.71
CA THR A 330 9.65 -5.90 22.75
C THR A 330 8.32 -6.46 22.22
N GLY A 331 8.04 -7.72 22.55
CA GLY A 331 6.75 -8.36 22.26
C GLY A 331 6.85 -9.88 22.25
N GLU A 332 6.34 -10.52 23.31
CA GLU A 332 6.10 -11.97 23.53
C GLU A 332 7.25 -12.94 23.22
N ASN A 333 7.77 -12.99 21.99
CA ASN A 333 8.84 -13.91 21.59
C ASN A 333 10.18 -13.69 22.31
N LEU A 334 10.42 -12.57 23.02
CA LEU A 334 11.62 -12.46 23.87
C LEU A 334 11.51 -13.35 25.12
N PHE A 335 10.30 -13.67 25.58
CA PHE A 335 10.07 -14.66 26.62
C PHE A 335 10.31 -16.08 26.05
N VAL A 336 9.89 -16.33 24.81
CA VAL A 336 10.19 -17.58 24.09
C VAL A 336 11.71 -17.71 23.90
N GLU A 337 12.40 -16.73 23.34
CA GLU A 337 13.84 -16.76 23.06
C GLU A 337 14.67 -16.89 24.33
N LYS A 338 14.41 -16.09 25.38
CA LYS A 338 15.19 -16.19 26.63
C LYS A 338 14.93 -17.51 27.36
N ASN A 339 13.70 -18.03 27.35
CA ASN A 339 13.43 -19.35 27.90
C ASN A 339 13.98 -20.48 27.02
N MET A 340 13.97 -20.37 25.69
CA MET A 340 14.57 -21.36 24.78
C MET A 340 16.09 -21.36 24.87
N ARG A 341 16.77 -20.22 24.80
CA ARG A 341 18.24 -20.13 25.03
C ARG A 341 18.62 -20.67 26.41
N LYS A 342 17.81 -20.44 27.46
CA LYS A 342 18.01 -21.01 28.81
C LYS A 342 17.72 -22.51 28.88
N LYS A 343 16.67 -22.98 28.19
CA LYS A 343 16.26 -24.40 28.13
C LYS A 343 17.27 -25.21 27.34
N MET A 344 17.64 -24.80 26.12
CA MET A 344 18.67 -25.45 25.30
C MET A 344 20.01 -25.56 26.03
N LYS A 345 20.47 -24.51 26.73
CA LYS A 345 21.68 -24.56 27.58
C LYS A 345 21.58 -25.54 28.77
N ASN A 346 20.36 -25.87 29.22
CA ASN A 346 20.13 -26.83 30.29
C ASN A 346 19.87 -28.26 29.77
N THR A 347 19.28 -28.42 28.58
CA THR A 347 18.96 -29.74 27.99
C THR A 347 20.15 -30.35 27.26
N MET A 348 21.05 -29.53 26.70
CA MET A 348 22.23 -29.98 25.97
C MET A 348 23.49 -29.53 26.70
N GLY A 349 24.09 -30.45 27.47
CA GLY A 349 25.37 -30.23 28.16
C GLY A 349 26.54 -29.97 27.19
N GLU A 350 27.67 -29.56 27.77
CA GLU A 350 28.78 -28.83 27.12
C GLU A 350 29.51 -29.54 25.95
N GLY A 351 29.12 -30.76 25.57
CA GLY A 351 29.72 -31.51 24.47
C GLY A 351 29.26 -31.11 23.05
N ASN A 352 28.02 -30.64 22.88
CA ASN A 352 27.38 -30.49 21.55
C ASN A 352 27.31 -29.05 21.03
N GLY A 353 28.45 -28.35 21.04
CA GLY A 353 28.57 -26.97 20.53
C GLY A 353 28.25 -26.79 19.03
N GLY A 354 28.36 -27.85 18.21
CA GLY A 354 28.13 -27.77 16.76
C GLY A 354 26.67 -27.53 16.36
N LEU A 355 25.76 -28.43 16.76
CA LEU A 355 24.33 -28.31 16.44
C LEU A 355 23.71 -27.07 17.10
N SER A 356 24.17 -26.67 18.28
CA SER A 356 23.65 -25.49 18.99
C SER A 356 24.02 -24.18 18.29
N ILE A 357 25.18 -24.10 17.62
CA ILE A 357 25.54 -22.97 16.74
C ILE A 357 24.72 -23.01 15.44
N LEU A 358 24.51 -24.19 14.83
CA LEU A 358 23.76 -24.30 13.58
C LEU A 358 22.28 -23.95 13.79
N ALA A 359 21.65 -24.46 14.84
CA ALA A 359 20.28 -24.12 15.22
C ALA A 359 20.14 -22.64 15.56
N LEU A 360 21.13 -22.02 16.23
CA LEU A 360 21.14 -20.57 16.45
C LEU A 360 21.24 -19.78 15.15
N LYS A 361 22.08 -20.20 14.19
CA LYS A 361 22.17 -19.54 12.88
C LYS A 361 20.85 -19.60 12.10
N VAL A 362 20.22 -20.77 12.03
CA VAL A 362 18.91 -20.92 11.36
C VAL A 362 17.85 -20.05 12.07
N PHE A 363 17.87 -19.98 13.41
CA PHE A 363 16.99 -19.08 14.15
C PHE A 363 17.30 -17.60 13.87
N GLU A 364 18.57 -17.22 13.77
CA GLU A 364 19.01 -15.86 13.48
C GLU A 364 18.73 -15.45 12.01
N GLU A 365 18.71 -16.38 11.05
CA GLU A 365 18.16 -16.17 9.69
C GLU A 365 16.63 -16.02 9.71
N TYR A 366 15.91 -16.83 10.50
CA TYR A 366 14.46 -16.65 10.69
C TYR A 366 14.10 -15.33 11.40
N LEU A 367 14.98 -14.80 12.26
CA LEU A 367 14.80 -13.49 12.88
C LEU A 367 14.86 -12.33 11.87
N VAL A 368 15.48 -12.50 10.70
CA VAL A 368 15.47 -11.49 9.61
C VAL A 368 14.06 -11.29 9.04
N TYR A 369 13.15 -12.26 9.23
CA TYR A 369 11.74 -12.17 8.81
C TYR A 369 10.80 -11.58 9.87
N LEU A 370 11.29 -11.20 11.07
CA LEU A 370 10.47 -10.42 11.99
C LEU A 370 10.32 -8.98 11.48
N PRO A 371 9.09 -8.46 11.33
CA PRO A 371 8.88 -7.11 10.84
C PRO A 371 9.46 -6.10 11.83
N SER A 372 10.12 -5.07 11.32
CA SER A 372 10.70 -3.99 12.13
C SER A 372 9.66 -3.38 13.06
N TYR A 373 10.03 -3.19 14.33
CA TYR A 373 9.16 -2.72 15.42
C TYR A 373 8.81 -1.22 15.36
N PHE A 374 8.38 -0.74 14.19
CA PHE A 374 7.60 0.48 14.07
C PHE A 374 6.13 0.16 14.43
N THR A 375 5.60 0.83 15.45
CA THR A 375 4.29 0.54 16.05
C THR A 375 3.11 1.19 15.31
N GLY A 376 3.41 2.12 14.39
CA GLY A 376 2.40 2.89 13.68
C GLY A 376 1.98 4.14 14.43
N PHE A 377 1.25 5.01 13.72
CA PHE A 377 0.63 6.19 14.30
C PHE A 377 -0.71 5.80 14.95
N PRO A 378 -0.98 6.22 16.20
CA PRO A 378 -2.28 6.01 16.81
C PRO A 378 -3.36 6.87 16.14
N ILE A 379 -4.59 6.38 16.17
CA ILE A 379 -5.78 7.17 15.86
C ILE A 379 -6.71 7.26 17.07
N LEU A 380 -7.75 8.08 16.94
CA LEU A 380 -8.97 7.98 17.73
C LEU A 380 -10.01 7.33 16.81
N GLY A 381 -10.45 6.11 17.14
CA GLY A 381 -11.31 5.26 16.32
C GLY A 381 -12.76 5.73 16.24
N VAL A 382 -12.99 6.99 15.85
CA VAL A 382 -14.31 7.63 15.82
C VAL A 382 -14.58 8.31 14.49
N GLU A 383 -15.70 7.98 13.87
CA GLU A 383 -16.30 8.81 12.82
C GLU A 383 -17.04 9.96 13.49
N TRP A 384 -16.88 11.19 13.00
CA TRP A 384 -17.48 12.39 13.61
C TRP A 384 -18.26 13.25 12.61
N GLN A 385 -18.92 14.28 13.14
CA GLN A 385 -19.73 15.26 12.44
C GLN A 385 -19.48 16.66 13.01
N LYS A 386 -19.42 17.66 12.12
CA LYS A 386 -19.34 19.09 12.48
C LYS A 386 -20.60 19.56 13.24
N MET A 387 -20.42 20.52 14.14
CA MET A 387 -21.47 21.14 14.96
C MET A 387 -21.70 22.61 14.60
N GLU A 388 -21.55 22.97 13.32
CA GLU A 388 -21.59 24.37 12.85
C GLU A 388 -22.99 24.99 12.91
N ASN A 389 -24.05 24.22 12.63
CA ASN A 389 -25.43 24.67 12.78
C ASN A 389 -25.79 24.92 14.27
N PRO A 390 -26.42 26.05 14.64
CA PRO A 390 -26.73 26.39 16.02
C PRO A 390 -27.82 25.50 16.63
N ASP A 391 -28.83 25.11 15.87
CA ASP A 391 -29.98 24.34 16.35
C ASP A 391 -29.57 22.92 16.75
N MET A 392 -28.60 22.34 16.04
CA MET A 392 -27.94 21.08 16.36
C MET A 392 -27.13 21.16 17.65
N ARG A 393 -26.53 22.32 17.97
CA ARG A 393 -25.87 22.53 19.27
C ARG A 393 -26.89 22.66 20.41
N ILE A 394 -27.93 23.46 20.19
CA ILE A 394 -28.98 23.72 21.19
C ILE A 394 -29.77 22.45 21.52
N SER A 395 -30.19 21.69 20.51
CA SER A 395 -30.93 20.42 20.70
C SER A 395 -30.12 19.32 21.38
N MET A 396 -28.79 19.39 21.34
CA MET A 396 -27.88 18.49 22.07
C MET A 396 -27.41 19.04 23.43
N GLY A 397 -28.01 20.15 23.90
CA GLY A 397 -27.73 20.71 25.23
C GLY A 397 -26.38 21.43 25.36
N MET A 398 -25.74 21.82 24.24
CA MET A 398 -24.53 22.62 24.29
C MET A 398 -24.84 24.06 24.75
N LYS A 399 -24.01 24.57 25.65
CA LYS A 399 -24.03 25.99 26.05
C LYS A 399 -23.50 26.89 24.92
N PRO A 400 -23.83 28.20 24.89
CA PRO A 400 -23.37 29.11 23.82
C PRO A 400 -21.85 29.26 23.69
N ASP A 401 -21.10 29.02 24.77
CA ASP A 401 -19.62 29.01 24.83
C ASP A 401 -19.00 27.68 24.38
N GLN A 402 -19.79 26.60 24.32
CA GLN A 402 -19.30 25.27 24.00
C GLN A 402 -19.17 25.04 22.48
N LYS A 403 -18.16 24.26 22.13
CA LYS A 403 -17.75 23.92 20.77
C LYS A 403 -17.18 22.49 20.76
N GLY A 404 -17.28 21.80 19.63
CA GLY A 404 -16.79 20.43 19.49
C GLY A 404 -17.37 19.67 18.31
N VAL A 405 -17.10 18.37 18.23
CA VAL A 405 -17.58 17.48 17.14
C VAL A 405 -18.39 16.31 17.67
N ARG A 406 -19.51 15.97 17.02
CA ARG A 406 -20.38 14.85 17.43
C ARG A 406 -19.85 13.52 16.89
N ILE A 407 -19.73 12.50 17.73
CA ILE A 407 -19.42 11.13 17.33
C ILE A 407 -20.62 10.54 16.55
N ARG A 408 -20.38 10.04 15.34
CA ARG A 408 -21.35 9.28 14.53
C ARG A 408 -21.24 7.77 14.76
N ARG A 409 -20.03 7.21 14.67
CA ARG A 409 -19.71 5.78 14.86
C ARG A 409 -18.38 5.66 15.61
N ILE A 410 -18.16 4.51 16.24
CA ILE A 410 -16.91 4.16 16.93
C ILE A 410 -16.49 2.79 16.41
N ASP A 411 -15.20 2.62 16.12
CA ASP A 411 -14.55 1.36 15.76
C ASP A 411 -14.71 0.37 16.94
N PRO A 412 -15.44 -0.75 16.76
CA PRO A 412 -15.66 -1.75 17.82
C PRO A 412 -14.39 -2.42 18.35
N THR A 413 -13.26 -2.30 17.63
CA THR A 413 -11.97 -2.86 18.05
C THR A 413 -11.10 -1.86 18.82
N ALA A 414 -11.46 -0.57 18.80
CA ALA A 414 -10.74 0.50 19.49
C ALA A 414 -11.15 0.62 20.96
N THR A 415 -10.24 1.05 21.84
CA THR A 415 -10.43 1.05 23.31
C THR A 415 -11.51 2.03 23.78
N GLU A 416 -11.66 3.11 23.04
CA GLU A 416 -12.63 4.18 23.19
C GLU A 416 -14.08 3.68 23.05
N SER A 417 -14.32 2.53 22.41
CA SER A 417 -15.65 1.90 22.35
C SER A 417 -16.18 1.47 23.74
N GLU A 418 -15.30 1.27 24.72
CA GLU A 418 -15.68 0.93 26.10
C GLU A 418 -16.23 2.15 26.89
N VAL A 419 -15.90 3.38 26.47
CA VAL A 419 -16.13 4.61 27.27
C VAL A 419 -16.85 5.73 26.53
N LEU A 420 -16.56 5.95 25.25
CA LEU A 420 -17.24 6.90 24.37
C LEU A 420 -18.52 6.28 23.79
N LYS A 421 -19.45 7.10 23.33
CA LYS A 421 -20.73 6.67 22.74
C LYS A 421 -21.08 7.50 21.49
N PRO A 422 -21.82 6.91 20.53
CA PRO A 422 -22.45 7.69 19.46
C PRO A 422 -23.29 8.83 20.05
N SER A 423 -23.22 10.00 19.41
CA SER A 423 -23.79 11.28 19.87
C SER A 423 -23.15 11.92 21.11
N ASP A 424 -22.04 11.41 21.65
CA ASP A 424 -21.14 12.26 22.45
C ASP A 424 -20.62 13.41 21.59
N ILE A 425 -20.40 14.58 22.20
CA ILE A 425 -19.74 15.72 21.54
C ILE A 425 -18.36 15.90 22.15
N ILE A 426 -17.29 15.66 21.38
CA ILE A 426 -15.91 15.83 21.84
C ILE A 426 -15.59 17.32 21.93
N LEU A 427 -15.37 17.80 23.15
CA LEU A 427 -15.11 19.21 23.46
C LEU A 427 -13.62 19.54 23.47
N SER A 428 -12.77 18.62 23.94
CA SER A 428 -11.31 18.82 23.94
C SER A 428 -10.52 17.52 24.03
N PHE A 429 -9.34 17.51 23.42
CA PHE A 429 -8.35 16.43 23.49
C PHE A 429 -7.10 16.94 24.22
N ASP A 430 -6.69 16.25 25.29
CA ASP A 430 -5.60 16.66 26.22
C ASP A 430 -5.75 18.09 26.76
N GLY A 431 -6.99 18.58 26.87
CA GLY A 431 -7.30 19.95 27.29
C GLY A 431 -7.29 20.99 26.18
N VAL A 432 -6.85 20.66 24.96
CA VAL A 432 -6.97 21.54 23.79
C VAL A 432 -8.40 21.49 23.25
N ASP A 433 -9.14 22.60 23.34
CA ASP A 433 -10.54 22.64 22.92
C ASP A 433 -10.70 22.60 21.38
N ILE A 434 -11.57 21.70 20.92
CA ILE A 434 -11.89 21.44 19.51
C ILE A 434 -13.03 22.37 19.06
N ALA A 435 -12.94 22.94 17.88
CA ALA A 435 -13.97 23.79 17.30
C ALA A 435 -15.04 22.98 16.54
N ASN A 436 -16.15 23.64 16.20
CA ASN A 436 -17.33 23.02 15.57
C ASN A 436 -17.06 22.45 14.17
N ASP A 437 -15.98 22.87 13.53
CA ASP A 437 -15.46 22.40 12.25
C ASP A 437 -14.50 21.19 12.38
N GLY A 438 -14.12 20.80 13.60
CA GLY A 438 -13.10 19.79 13.89
C GLY A 438 -11.67 20.33 14.00
N THR A 439 -11.45 21.65 14.00
CA THR A 439 -10.10 22.21 14.09
C THR A 439 -9.67 22.55 15.52
N VAL A 440 -8.36 22.57 15.75
CA VAL A 440 -7.69 23.03 16.98
C VAL A 440 -6.70 24.16 16.64
N PRO A 441 -6.31 25.00 17.62
CA PRO A 441 -5.19 25.93 17.43
C PRO A 441 -3.91 25.16 17.08
N PHE A 442 -3.15 25.64 16.10
CA PHE A 442 -1.91 25.00 15.66
C PHE A 442 -0.68 25.86 15.94
N ARG A 443 -0.70 27.09 15.43
CA ARG A 443 0.38 28.09 15.53
C ARG A 443 -0.21 29.49 15.63
N HIS A 444 0.63 30.52 15.59
CA HIS A 444 0.18 31.91 15.61
C HIS A 444 -0.71 32.23 14.38
N GLY A 445 -2.02 32.34 14.59
CA GLY A 445 -3.02 32.55 13.54
C GLY A 445 -3.49 31.29 12.79
N GLU A 446 -2.80 30.16 12.94
CA GLU A 446 -3.09 28.92 12.20
C GLU A 446 -3.97 27.93 12.99
N ARG A 447 -4.75 27.13 12.24
CA ARG A 447 -5.62 26.06 12.76
C ARG A 447 -5.42 24.78 11.95
N ILE A 448 -5.52 23.64 12.60
CA ILE A 448 -5.35 22.31 11.98
C ILE A 448 -6.43 21.34 12.45
N GLY A 449 -6.72 20.26 11.72
CA GLY A 449 -7.65 19.22 12.16
C GLY A 449 -7.18 18.53 13.45
N PHE A 450 -8.10 18.22 14.37
CA PHE A 450 -7.75 17.69 15.70
C PHE A 450 -7.01 16.33 15.65
N SER A 451 -7.13 15.59 14.55
CA SER A 451 -6.36 14.37 14.27
C SER A 451 -4.84 14.58 14.36
N TYR A 452 -4.36 15.81 14.13
CA TYR A 452 -2.96 16.20 14.38
C TYR A 452 -2.50 15.81 15.79
N LEU A 453 -3.24 16.24 16.82
CA LEU A 453 -2.89 16.01 18.23
C LEU A 453 -2.84 14.51 18.59
N VAL A 454 -3.66 13.71 17.90
CA VAL A 454 -3.67 12.25 18.04
C VAL A 454 -2.42 11.65 17.38
N SER A 455 -2.13 12.03 16.13
CA SER A 455 -0.97 11.55 15.38
C SER A 455 0.39 11.94 15.98
N GLN A 456 0.44 12.97 16.83
CA GLN A 456 1.68 13.33 17.55
C GLN A 456 2.03 12.35 18.69
N LYS A 457 1.09 11.50 19.13
CA LYS A 457 1.30 10.52 20.21
C LYS A 457 1.82 9.18 19.67
N TYR A 458 2.32 8.36 20.57
CA TYR A 458 2.81 7.00 20.28
C TYR A 458 1.72 5.96 20.55
N THR A 459 1.81 4.81 19.87
CA THR A 459 0.86 3.71 20.08
C THR A 459 0.97 3.19 21.51
N GLY A 460 -0.14 3.24 22.24
CA GLY A 460 -0.21 2.91 23.66
C GLY A 460 -0.12 4.09 24.64
N ASP A 461 0.06 5.33 24.16
CA ASP A 461 -0.10 6.53 24.98
C ASP A 461 -1.53 6.70 25.47
N ILE A 462 -1.70 7.41 26.59
CA ILE A 462 -3.01 7.78 27.14
C ILE A 462 -3.35 9.22 26.74
N ALA A 463 -4.61 9.46 26.33
CA ALA A 463 -5.14 10.78 26.02
C ALA A 463 -6.38 11.12 26.87
N ALA A 464 -6.45 12.36 27.36
CA ALA A 464 -7.54 12.87 28.19
C ALA A 464 -8.62 13.52 27.30
N ILE A 465 -9.72 12.82 27.08
CA ILE A 465 -10.82 13.24 26.20
C ILE A 465 -11.96 13.80 27.05
N LYS A 466 -12.35 15.05 26.78
CA LYS A 466 -13.50 15.74 27.40
C LYS A 466 -14.68 15.67 26.44
N VAL A 467 -15.84 15.16 26.88
CA VAL A 467 -17.05 15.08 26.05
C VAL A 467 -18.26 15.69 26.75
N LEU A 468 -19.23 16.17 25.96
CA LEU A 468 -20.60 16.41 26.41
C LEU A 468 -21.44 15.16 26.12
N ARG A 469 -22.17 14.67 27.12
CA ARG A 469 -23.15 13.57 27.01
C ARG A 469 -24.37 13.96 27.84
N ASN A 470 -25.56 13.97 27.24
CA ASN A 470 -26.81 14.36 27.92
C ASN A 470 -26.75 15.74 28.64
N SER A 471 -26.05 16.72 28.05
CA SER A 471 -25.71 18.03 28.66
C SER A 471 -24.70 18.01 29.82
N GLU A 472 -24.26 16.84 30.28
CA GLU A 472 -23.22 16.70 31.31
C GLU A 472 -21.81 16.60 30.68
N THR A 473 -20.81 17.17 31.34
CA THR A 473 -19.42 17.13 30.86
C THR A 473 -18.66 15.98 31.51
N LEU A 474 -18.29 14.98 30.73
CA LEU A 474 -17.53 13.81 31.15
C LEU A 474 -16.06 13.93 30.71
N LYS A 475 -15.17 13.18 31.38
CA LYS A 475 -13.74 13.06 31.04
C LYS A 475 -13.34 11.59 31.07
N PHE A 476 -12.61 11.16 30.05
CA PHE A 476 -12.10 9.79 29.92
C PHE A 476 -10.61 9.80 29.58
N ASN A 477 -9.89 8.81 30.10
CA ASN A 477 -8.49 8.56 29.75
C ASN A 477 -8.45 7.34 28.82
N VAL A 478 -8.23 7.55 27.53
CA VAL A 478 -8.26 6.52 26.48
C VAL A 478 -6.84 6.10 26.12
N LYS A 479 -6.57 4.80 25.99
CA LYS A 479 -5.25 4.27 25.59
C LYS A 479 -5.22 4.05 24.07
N LEU A 480 -4.64 5.01 23.35
CA LEU A 480 -4.67 5.06 21.89
C LEU A 480 -3.97 3.86 21.25
N LYS A 481 -4.45 3.46 20.06
CA LYS A 481 -3.89 2.37 19.24
C LYS A 481 -3.81 2.80 17.77
N SER A 482 -2.91 2.18 17.02
CA SER A 482 -2.92 2.22 15.55
C SER A 482 -4.21 1.58 15.00
N HIS A 483 -4.74 2.14 13.91
CA HIS A 483 -6.01 1.68 13.32
C HIS A 483 -5.89 0.29 12.68
N ARG A 484 -6.97 -0.51 12.76
CA ARG A 484 -7.16 -1.72 11.94
C ARG A 484 -8.41 -1.55 11.08
N ARG A 485 -8.22 -1.51 9.75
CA ARG A 485 -9.32 -1.63 8.77
C ARG A 485 -9.72 -3.10 8.60
N LEU A 486 -11.00 -3.36 8.29
CA LEU A 486 -11.47 -4.72 7.92
C LEU A 486 -10.81 -5.21 6.62
N ILE A 487 -10.65 -4.31 5.65
CA ILE A 487 -9.89 -4.50 4.42
C ILE A 487 -8.57 -3.71 4.56
N PRO A 488 -7.42 -4.37 4.78
CA PRO A 488 -6.15 -3.67 5.00
C PRO A 488 -5.67 -2.88 3.79
N ALA A 489 -5.09 -1.70 4.02
CA ALA A 489 -4.49 -0.90 2.96
C ALA A 489 -3.14 -1.45 2.45
N HIS A 490 -2.45 -2.24 3.27
CA HIS A 490 -1.17 -2.88 2.94
C HIS A 490 -0.98 -4.15 3.79
N ASN A 491 -0.26 -5.14 3.26
CA ASN A 491 0.04 -6.41 3.96
C ASN A 491 1.33 -6.34 4.82
N LYS A 492 1.86 -5.14 5.10
CA LYS A 492 3.13 -4.90 5.84
C LYS A 492 4.30 -5.77 5.33
N GLY A 493 4.46 -5.83 4.00
CA GLY A 493 5.50 -6.60 3.31
C GLY A 493 5.28 -8.12 3.25
N ARG A 494 4.37 -8.68 4.05
CA ARG A 494 4.09 -10.13 4.12
C ARG A 494 3.45 -10.66 2.82
N PRO A 495 3.59 -11.96 2.52
CA PRO A 495 2.78 -12.61 1.50
C PRO A 495 1.29 -12.48 1.81
N PRO A 496 0.40 -12.52 0.80
CA PRO A 496 -1.03 -12.76 1.00
C PRO A 496 -1.27 -14.19 1.49
N SER A 497 -2.04 -14.34 2.58
CA SER A 497 -2.44 -15.64 3.11
C SER A 497 -3.47 -16.30 2.19
N TYR A 498 -3.34 -17.60 1.93
CA TYR A 498 -4.26 -18.34 1.05
C TYR A 498 -4.44 -19.81 1.48
N TYR A 499 -5.58 -20.40 1.11
CA TYR A 499 -5.88 -21.82 1.32
C TYR A 499 -6.65 -22.39 0.12
N ILE A 500 -6.39 -23.66 -0.24
CA ILE A 500 -6.99 -24.33 -1.38
C ILE A 500 -7.51 -25.70 -0.94
N VAL A 501 -8.79 -25.98 -1.22
CA VAL A 501 -9.39 -27.32 -1.11
C VAL A 501 -10.28 -27.57 -2.32
N ALA A 502 -10.14 -28.75 -2.94
CA ALA A 502 -10.88 -29.13 -4.16
C ALA A 502 -10.85 -28.09 -5.28
N GLY A 503 -9.76 -27.32 -5.38
CA GLY A 503 -9.60 -26.22 -6.35
C GLY A 503 -10.26 -24.89 -5.99
N LEU A 504 -11.08 -24.82 -4.93
CA LEU A 504 -11.59 -23.53 -4.43
C LEU A 504 -10.43 -22.75 -3.79
N VAL A 505 -10.12 -21.56 -4.32
CA VAL A 505 -9.02 -20.71 -3.83
C VAL A 505 -9.55 -19.67 -2.85
N PHE A 506 -9.29 -19.87 -1.56
CA PHE A 506 -9.67 -18.95 -0.49
C PHE A 506 -8.53 -17.97 -0.17
N THR A 507 -8.87 -16.68 -0.05
CA THR A 507 -7.92 -15.59 0.29
C THR A 507 -8.64 -14.49 1.08
N THR A 508 -7.91 -13.46 1.50
CA THR A 508 -8.43 -12.30 2.24
C THR A 508 -8.35 -11.03 1.40
N VAL A 509 -9.44 -10.26 1.36
CA VAL A 509 -9.47 -8.99 0.61
C VAL A 509 -8.64 -7.93 1.32
N SER A 510 -7.72 -7.32 0.57
CA SER A 510 -6.94 -6.12 0.93
C SER A 510 -6.90 -5.15 -0.26
N VAL A 511 -6.50 -3.90 -0.06
CA VAL A 511 -6.36 -2.93 -1.17
C VAL A 511 -5.34 -3.40 -2.22
N PRO A 512 -4.17 -3.98 -1.87
CA PRO A 512 -3.27 -4.60 -2.86
C PRO A 512 -3.90 -5.75 -3.64
N TYR A 513 -4.80 -6.52 -3.04
CA TYR A 513 -5.57 -7.57 -3.72
C TYR A 513 -6.60 -6.98 -4.69
N LEU A 514 -7.42 -6.02 -4.26
CA LEU A 514 -8.36 -5.32 -5.14
C LEU A 514 -7.66 -4.65 -6.34
N ARG A 515 -6.47 -4.07 -6.12
CA ARG A 515 -5.62 -3.49 -7.18
C ARG A 515 -5.01 -4.54 -8.12
N SER A 516 -4.81 -5.77 -7.66
CA SER A 516 -4.33 -6.89 -8.49
C SER A 516 -5.44 -7.44 -9.38
N GLU A 517 -6.66 -7.55 -8.84
CA GLU A 517 -7.84 -8.06 -9.55
C GLU A 517 -8.44 -7.03 -10.52
N TYR A 518 -8.54 -5.76 -10.11
CA TYR A 518 -9.33 -4.71 -10.79
C TYR A 518 -8.48 -3.52 -11.26
N GLY A 519 -7.16 -3.59 -11.19
CA GLY A 519 -6.24 -2.57 -11.72
C GLY A 519 -6.14 -1.29 -10.86
N LYS A 520 -5.72 -0.16 -11.47
CA LYS A 520 -5.64 1.14 -10.77
C LYS A 520 -7.03 1.58 -10.29
N ASP A 521 -8.05 1.39 -11.13
CA ASP A 521 -9.40 1.92 -10.98
C ASP A 521 -10.34 1.00 -10.18
N TYR A 522 -9.76 0.19 -9.28
CA TYR A 522 -10.49 -0.77 -8.44
C TYR A 522 -11.63 -0.13 -7.62
N GLU A 523 -11.56 1.17 -7.32
CA GLU A 523 -12.59 1.94 -6.61
C GLU A 523 -13.89 2.12 -7.42
N TYR A 524 -13.86 1.79 -8.72
CA TYR A 524 -15.01 1.80 -9.62
C TYR A 524 -15.31 0.42 -10.23
N GLU A 525 -14.28 -0.37 -10.53
CA GLU A 525 -14.41 -1.67 -11.24
C GLU A 525 -14.62 -2.88 -10.30
N ALA A 526 -14.33 -2.77 -9.00
CA ALA A 526 -14.54 -3.88 -8.07
C ALA A 526 -16.02 -4.09 -7.71
N PRO A 527 -16.45 -5.32 -7.36
CA PRO A 527 -17.83 -5.61 -6.97
C PRO A 527 -18.34 -4.70 -5.84
N VAL A 528 -19.52 -4.11 -6.03
CA VAL A 528 -20.11 -3.10 -5.13
C VAL A 528 -20.15 -3.56 -3.66
N LYS A 529 -20.39 -4.86 -3.39
CA LYS A 529 -20.35 -5.41 -2.02
C LYS A 529 -18.97 -5.39 -1.36
N LEU A 530 -17.89 -5.51 -2.14
CA LEU A 530 -16.53 -5.38 -1.62
C LEU A 530 -16.15 -3.91 -1.42
N LEU A 531 -16.64 -3.01 -2.28
CA LEU A 531 -16.47 -1.56 -2.14
C LEU A 531 -17.22 -0.98 -0.94
N ASP A 532 -18.47 -1.39 -0.72
CA ASP A 532 -19.24 -1.06 0.49
C ASP A 532 -18.46 -1.43 1.77
N LYS A 533 -17.90 -2.65 1.81
CA LYS A 533 -17.08 -3.12 2.93
C LYS A 533 -15.71 -2.40 3.04
N LEU A 534 -15.13 -1.94 1.94
CA LEU A 534 -13.90 -1.14 1.92
C LEU A 534 -14.12 0.27 2.48
N LEU A 535 -15.27 0.87 2.15
CA LEU A 535 -15.56 2.28 2.42
C LEU A 535 -16.32 2.50 3.74
N HIS A 536 -17.10 1.52 4.20
CA HIS A 536 -18.10 1.74 5.26
C HIS A 536 -18.07 0.70 6.41
N GLU A 537 -17.57 -0.51 6.21
CA GLU A 537 -17.63 -1.56 7.25
C GLU A 537 -16.43 -1.50 8.21
N MET A 538 -16.72 -1.49 9.51
CA MET A 538 -15.72 -1.55 10.59
C MET A 538 -15.56 -2.99 11.07
N PRO A 539 -14.35 -3.43 11.47
CA PRO A 539 -14.18 -4.75 12.08
C PRO A 539 -14.90 -4.83 13.43
N LYS A 540 -15.43 -6.01 13.74
CA LYS A 540 -16.16 -6.35 14.98
C LYS A 540 -15.29 -7.15 15.94
N SER A 541 -14.25 -7.83 15.44
CA SER A 541 -13.19 -8.42 16.26
C SER A 541 -11.79 -7.98 15.82
N GLN A 542 -10.85 -7.98 16.77
CA GLN A 542 -9.44 -7.63 16.56
C GLN A 542 -8.70 -8.51 15.53
N ASP A 543 -9.29 -9.65 15.14
CA ASP A 543 -8.74 -10.63 14.21
C ASP A 543 -9.59 -10.81 12.92
N GLU A 544 -10.69 -10.07 12.74
CA GLU A 544 -11.60 -10.24 11.59
C GLU A 544 -10.91 -9.98 10.23
N GLN A 545 -11.30 -10.74 9.21
CA GLN A 545 -10.86 -10.58 7.82
C GLN A 545 -12.01 -10.91 6.85
N LEU A 546 -12.15 -10.14 5.78
CA LEU A 546 -13.08 -10.44 4.69
C LEU A 546 -12.50 -11.58 3.83
N VAL A 547 -12.97 -12.81 4.04
CA VAL A 547 -12.57 -14.01 3.29
C VAL A 547 -13.41 -14.17 2.03
N VAL A 548 -12.76 -14.41 0.88
CA VAL A 548 -13.43 -14.69 -0.40
C VAL A 548 -12.94 -16.01 -1.00
N ILE A 549 -13.81 -16.67 -1.78
CA ILE A 549 -13.33 -17.51 -2.89
C ILE A 549 -12.90 -16.55 -3.99
N SER A 550 -11.61 -16.54 -4.32
CA SER A 550 -11.08 -15.68 -5.39
C SER A 550 -11.37 -16.27 -6.77
N GLN A 551 -11.16 -17.58 -6.92
CA GLN A 551 -11.33 -18.31 -8.17
C GLN A 551 -11.50 -19.80 -7.88
N VAL A 552 -11.89 -20.56 -8.90
CA VAL A 552 -11.97 -22.03 -8.85
C VAL A 552 -11.03 -22.63 -9.90
N LEU A 553 -10.08 -23.45 -9.43
CA LEU A 553 -9.18 -24.25 -10.26
C LEU A 553 -9.97 -25.46 -10.79
N VAL A 554 -10.44 -25.37 -12.03
CA VAL A 554 -11.43 -26.27 -12.64
C VAL A 554 -10.98 -27.73 -12.63
N ALA A 555 -11.81 -28.61 -12.04
CA ALA A 555 -11.61 -30.06 -12.00
C ALA A 555 -12.93 -30.79 -11.74
N ASP A 556 -13.00 -32.09 -12.03
CA ASP A 556 -14.21 -32.92 -11.90
C ASP A 556 -14.93 -32.84 -10.53
N ILE A 557 -14.19 -32.49 -9.47
CA ILE A 557 -14.71 -32.34 -8.11
C ILE A 557 -15.50 -31.03 -7.88
N ASN A 558 -15.32 -30.01 -8.73
CA ASN A 558 -15.91 -28.68 -8.59
C ASN A 558 -16.80 -28.24 -9.77
N ILE A 559 -17.27 -29.22 -10.57
CA ILE A 559 -18.23 -28.99 -11.66
C ILE A 559 -19.47 -28.23 -11.18
N GLY A 560 -19.82 -27.15 -11.89
CA GLY A 560 -20.92 -26.25 -11.56
C GLY A 560 -20.55 -25.07 -10.64
N TYR A 561 -19.27 -24.95 -10.26
CA TYR A 561 -18.75 -23.86 -9.42
C TYR A 561 -17.63 -23.05 -10.10
N GLU A 562 -17.30 -23.34 -11.36
CA GLU A 562 -16.15 -22.79 -12.10
C GLU A 562 -16.18 -21.26 -12.26
N GLU A 563 -17.38 -20.67 -12.32
CA GLU A 563 -17.59 -19.23 -12.52
C GLU A 563 -17.56 -18.42 -11.20
N ILE A 564 -17.33 -19.05 -10.04
CA ILE A 564 -17.28 -18.36 -8.74
C ILE A 564 -15.97 -17.57 -8.61
N VAL A 565 -16.07 -16.25 -8.70
CA VAL A 565 -14.96 -15.30 -8.60
C VAL A 565 -15.23 -14.28 -7.49
N ASN A 566 -14.18 -13.94 -6.73
CA ASN A 566 -14.08 -12.88 -5.70
C ASN A 566 -15.34 -12.69 -4.81
N THR A 567 -15.95 -13.80 -4.38
CA THR A 567 -17.23 -13.82 -3.65
C THR A 567 -17.01 -14.15 -2.16
N GLN A 568 -17.60 -13.37 -1.25
CA GLN A 568 -17.38 -13.54 0.20
C GLN A 568 -17.92 -14.89 0.71
N VAL A 569 -17.13 -15.55 1.56
CA VAL A 569 -17.57 -16.67 2.39
C VAL A 569 -18.17 -16.11 3.68
N LEU A 570 -19.41 -16.49 4.00
CA LEU A 570 -20.13 -16.01 5.18
C LEU A 570 -20.13 -17.06 6.30
N ALA A 571 -20.35 -18.33 5.95
CA ALA A 571 -20.35 -19.44 6.91
C ALA A 571 -19.83 -20.74 6.28
N PHE A 572 -19.37 -21.64 7.15
CA PHE A 572 -18.98 -23.01 6.83
C PHE A 572 -19.73 -23.98 7.76
N ASN A 573 -20.44 -24.96 7.20
CA ASN A 573 -21.34 -25.88 7.91
C ASN A 573 -22.26 -25.16 8.92
N GLY A 574 -22.75 -23.96 8.57
CA GLY A 574 -23.59 -23.10 9.41
C GLY A 574 -22.87 -22.25 10.46
N GLN A 575 -21.54 -22.38 10.61
CA GLN A 575 -20.72 -21.58 11.53
C GLN A 575 -20.12 -20.36 10.81
N THR A 576 -20.25 -19.15 11.37
CA THR A 576 -19.76 -17.91 10.77
C THR A 576 -18.24 -17.90 10.58
N VAL A 577 -17.77 -17.59 9.37
CA VAL A 577 -16.34 -17.38 9.08
C VAL A 577 -15.93 -16.01 9.59
N LYS A 578 -14.92 -15.95 10.47
CA LYS A 578 -14.39 -14.68 11.02
C LYS A 578 -13.15 -14.18 10.28
N ASN A 579 -12.31 -15.12 9.86
CA ASN A 579 -11.05 -14.88 9.17
C ASN A 579 -10.55 -16.17 8.49
N LEU A 580 -9.53 -16.07 7.65
CA LEU A 580 -9.06 -17.21 6.85
C LEU A 580 -8.53 -18.34 7.75
N LYS A 581 -7.82 -18.00 8.82
CA LYS A 581 -7.33 -18.97 9.82
C LYS A 581 -8.47 -19.80 10.44
N SER A 582 -9.61 -19.16 10.78
CA SER A 582 -10.80 -19.86 11.28
C SER A 582 -11.42 -20.79 10.23
N LEU A 583 -11.45 -20.39 8.96
CA LEU A 583 -11.97 -21.23 7.87
C LEU A 583 -11.10 -22.48 7.68
N VAL A 584 -9.77 -22.33 7.62
CA VAL A 584 -8.85 -23.48 7.52
C VAL A 584 -9.04 -24.43 8.70
N SER A 585 -9.13 -23.90 9.93
CA SER A 585 -9.37 -24.72 11.13
C SER A 585 -10.66 -25.54 11.03
N MET A 586 -11.76 -24.94 10.55
CA MET A 586 -13.04 -25.61 10.39
C MET A 586 -13.03 -26.65 9.25
N VAL A 587 -12.47 -26.33 8.08
CA VAL A 587 -12.35 -27.29 6.96
C VAL A 587 -11.40 -28.44 7.32
N GLU A 588 -10.31 -28.17 8.02
CA GLU A 588 -9.35 -29.23 8.38
C GLU A 588 -9.87 -30.17 9.45
N SER A 589 -10.57 -29.65 10.47
CA SER A 589 -11.22 -30.47 11.51
C SER A 589 -12.55 -31.11 11.09
N CYS A 590 -13.10 -30.77 9.92
CA CYS A 590 -14.41 -31.25 9.46
C CYS A 590 -14.48 -32.78 9.33
N GLY A 591 -15.25 -33.42 10.21
CA GLY A 591 -15.60 -34.85 10.14
C GLY A 591 -16.89 -35.15 9.36
N ASP A 592 -17.68 -34.13 9.01
CA ASP A 592 -18.96 -34.28 8.32
C ASP A 592 -18.81 -34.84 6.89
N GLU A 593 -19.87 -35.44 6.34
CA GLU A 593 -19.86 -35.97 4.96
C GLU A 593 -19.61 -34.85 3.92
N PHE A 594 -20.06 -33.62 4.22
CA PHE A 594 -20.01 -32.48 3.30
C PHE A 594 -19.31 -31.26 3.90
N LEU A 595 -18.52 -30.60 3.05
CA LEU A 595 -18.08 -29.23 3.19
C LEU A 595 -19.16 -28.34 2.56
N LYS A 596 -19.89 -27.57 3.37
CA LYS A 596 -20.91 -26.61 2.92
C LYS A 596 -20.42 -25.19 3.19
N PHE A 597 -20.16 -24.44 2.13
CA PHE A 597 -19.82 -23.03 2.20
C PHE A 597 -21.04 -22.19 1.84
N ASP A 598 -21.52 -21.40 2.80
CA ASP A 598 -22.57 -20.40 2.58
C ASP A 598 -21.89 -19.09 2.15
N LEU A 599 -22.22 -18.63 0.95
CA LEU A 599 -21.56 -17.51 0.28
C LEU A 599 -22.46 -16.28 0.21
N ASP A 600 -21.84 -15.16 -0.19
CA ASP A 600 -22.56 -13.96 -0.56
C ASP A 600 -23.53 -14.21 -1.74
N TYR A 601 -24.51 -13.33 -1.91
CA TYR A 601 -25.63 -13.48 -2.86
C TYR A 601 -26.50 -14.73 -2.64
N GLN A 602 -26.47 -15.32 -1.42
CA GLN A 602 -27.25 -16.51 -1.04
C GLN A 602 -26.85 -17.79 -1.81
N GLN A 603 -25.65 -17.81 -2.41
CA GLN A 603 -25.11 -19.01 -3.06
C GLN A 603 -24.59 -20.01 -2.02
N ILE A 604 -24.60 -21.29 -2.37
CA ILE A 604 -24.09 -22.38 -1.52
C ILE A 604 -23.23 -23.32 -2.36
N VAL A 605 -22.01 -23.57 -1.92
CA VAL A 605 -21.11 -24.59 -2.49
C VAL A 605 -21.09 -25.80 -1.57
N VAL A 606 -21.32 -27.00 -2.12
CA VAL A 606 -21.38 -28.25 -1.35
C VAL A 606 -20.48 -29.30 -1.99
N LEU A 607 -19.47 -29.77 -1.24
CA LEU A 607 -18.50 -30.76 -1.70
C LEU A 607 -18.43 -31.93 -0.72
N ARG A 608 -18.25 -33.17 -1.20
CA ARG A 608 -18.11 -34.34 -0.31
C ARG A 608 -16.71 -34.38 0.31
N THR A 609 -16.60 -34.20 1.63
CA THR A 609 -15.37 -33.91 2.38
C THR A 609 -14.19 -34.81 2.03
N LYS A 610 -14.41 -36.14 2.00
CA LYS A 610 -13.33 -37.11 1.72
C LYS A 610 -12.78 -37.00 0.28
N VAL A 611 -13.64 -36.70 -0.69
CA VAL A 611 -13.24 -36.57 -2.11
C VAL A 611 -12.63 -35.20 -2.36
N ALA A 612 -13.21 -34.15 -1.77
CA ALA A 612 -12.72 -32.78 -1.84
C ALA A 612 -11.25 -32.65 -1.38
N LYS A 613 -10.92 -33.23 -0.21
CA LYS A 613 -9.54 -33.24 0.29
C LYS A 613 -8.61 -34.09 -0.61
N ALA A 614 -9.04 -35.30 -1.00
CA ALA A 614 -8.24 -36.19 -1.83
C ALA A 614 -7.86 -35.58 -3.20
N ALA A 615 -8.82 -34.95 -3.89
CA ALA A 615 -8.60 -34.34 -5.21
C ALA A 615 -7.68 -33.11 -5.18
N THR A 616 -7.40 -32.52 -4.01
CA THR A 616 -6.66 -31.26 -3.90
C THR A 616 -5.22 -31.40 -4.42
N LEU A 617 -4.54 -32.53 -4.16
CA LEU A 617 -3.14 -32.72 -4.55
C LEU A 617 -2.93 -32.73 -6.08
N ASP A 618 -3.84 -33.37 -6.82
CA ASP A 618 -3.76 -33.47 -8.28
C ASP A 618 -4.03 -32.10 -8.95
N ILE A 619 -4.94 -31.30 -8.37
CA ILE A 619 -5.24 -29.94 -8.82
C ILE A 619 -4.03 -29.02 -8.59
N LEU A 620 -3.42 -29.05 -7.40
CA LEU A 620 -2.21 -28.28 -7.11
C LEU A 620 -1.07 -28.65 -8.08
N THR A 621 -0.90 -29.94 -8.35
CA THR A 621 0.10 -30.46 -9.31
C THR A 621 -0.16 -29.94 -10.73
N THR A 622 -1.42 -29.96 -11.17
CA THR A 622 -1.84 -29.49 -12.51
C THR A 622 -1.58 -27.99 -12.71
N HIS A 623 -1.76 -27.19 -11.66
CA HIS A 623 -1.56 -25.73 -11.70
C HIS A 623 -0.16 -25.28 -11.22
N CYS A 624 0.79 -26.21 -11.03
CA CYS A 624 2.14 -25.95 -10.52
C CYS A 624 2.17 -25.17 -9.19
N ILE A 625 1.24 -25.47 -8.29
CA ILE A 625 1.09 -24.81 -6.99
C ILE A 625 1.90 -25.60 -5.95
N PRO A 626 2.85 -24.97 -5.22
CA PRO A 626 3.78 -25.67 -4.33
C PRO A 626 3.16 -26.17 -3.01
N SER A 627 2.04 -25.60 -2.59
CA SER A 627 1.37 -25.91 -1.32
C SER A 627 -0.14 -25.68 -1.43
N ALA A 628 -0.93 -26.40 -0.62
CA ALA A 628 -2.35 -26.12 -0.44
C ALA A 628 -2.62 -24.79 0.27
N MET A 629 -1.64 -24.25 1.01
CA MET A 629 -1.81 -23.03 1.81
C MET A 629 -0.51 -22.27 2.07
N SER A 630 -0.63 -21.02 2.49
CA SER A 630 0.49 -20.19 2.96
C SER A 630 1.03 -20.63 4.33
N ASP A 631 2.30 -20.32 4.58
CA ASP A 631 3.06 -20.83 5.73
C ASP A 631 2.50 -20.36 7.10
N ASP A 632 1.87 -19.19 7.13
CA ASP A 632 1.19 -18.64 8.31
C ASP A 632 -0.07 -19.43 8.71
N LEU A 633 -0.65 -20.19 7.78
CA LEU A 633 -1.79 -21.08 8.01
C LEU A 633 -1.32 -22.51 8.30
N ASN A 634 -0.23 -22.98 7.69
CA ASN A 634 0.33 -24.31 7.91
C ASN A 634 0.69 -24.56 9.40
N ASN A 635 1.12 -23.49 10.10
CA ASN A 635 1.38 -23.50 11.55
C ASN A 635 0.14 -23.77 12.44
N LEU A 636 -1.08 -23.89 11.88
CA LEU A 636 -2.27 -24.35 12.62
C LEU A 636 -2.15 -25.78 13.17
N LEU A 637 -1.36 -26.65 12.53
CA LEU A 637 -1.14 -28.02 13.01
C LEU A 637 -0.16 -28.09 14.19
N VAL A 638 0.39 -26.95 14.63
CA VAL A 638 1.32 -26.83 15.78
C VAL A 638 0.67 -26.04 16.93
N ASP A 639 -0.64 -26.26 17.16
CA ASP A 639 -1.34 -25.83 18.38
C ASP A 639 -0.81 -26.60 19.62
N PHE A 640 0.35 -26.17 20.12
CA PHE A 640 0.97 -26.44 21.43
C PHE A 640 0.78 -27.84 22.06
N LYS A 641 0.74 -28.92 21.26
CA LYS A 641 1.28 -30.20 21.73
C LYS A 641 2.73 -29.96 22.14
N ILE A 642 3.09 -30.43 23.33
CA ILE A 642 4.44 -30.29 23.87
C ILE A 642 5.37 -31.19 23.06
N LEU A 643 5.86 -30.68 21.93
CA LEU A 643 6.86 -31.33 21.11
C LEU A 643 8.08 -31.62 21.98
N SER A 644 8.53 -32.86 21.94
CA SER A 644 9.76 -33.26 22.60
C SER A 644 10.95 -32.53 21.98
N SER A 645 12.04 -32.40 22.74
CA SER A 645 13.28 -31.78 22.25
C SER A 645 13.85 -32.47 21.01
N GLU A 646 13.46 -33.72 20.73
CA GLU A 646 13.87 -34.48 19.56
C GLU A 646 13.04 -34.17 18.31
N GLU A 647 11.74 -33.88 18.44
CA GLU A 647 10.87 -33.64 17.27
C GLU A 647 11.15 -32.30 16.62
N VAL A 648 11.41 -31.25 17.41
CA VAL A 648 11.90 -29.95 16.90
C VAL A 648 13.24 -30.13 16.17
N LEU A 649 14.10 -31.01 16.67
CA LEU A 649 15.37 -31.34 16.03
C LEU A 649 15.17 -32.10 14.71
N ARG A 650 14.21 -33.02 14.65
CA ARG A 650 13.88 -33.79 13.43
C ARG A 650 13.35 -32.90 12.30
N VAL A 651 12.45 -31.97 12.60
CA VAL A 651 11.95 -31.00 11.59
C VAL A 651 13.11 -30.14 11.07
N ALA A 652 13.90 -29.55 11.99
CA ALA A 652 15.07 -28.75 11.64
C ALA A 652 16.20 -29.53 10.90
N ILE A 653 16.20 -30.87 10.95
CA ILE A 653 17.10 -31.74 10.16
C ILE A 653 16.47 -32.09 8.80
N GLN A 654 15.15 -32.27 8.71
CA GLN A 654 14.47 -32.54 7.44
C GLN A 654 14.44 -31.33 6.49
N GLU A 655 14.53 -30.11 7.02
CA GLU A 655 14.61 -28.87 6.24
C GLU A 655 16.04 -28.50 5.81
N ILE A 656 17.05 -29.30 6.17
CA ILE A 656 18.41 -29.16 5.62
C ILE A 656 18.40 -29.67 4.17
N ASP A 657 18.37 -28.73 3.23
CA ASP A 657 18.30 -29.00 1.79
C ASP A 657 19.37 -30.00 1.32
N ARG A 658 19.00 -30.88 0.39
CA ARG A 658 19.93 -31.77 -0.34
C ARG A 658 21.08 -30.99 -0.96
N ASN A 659 20.88 -29.74 -1.36
CA ASN A 659 21.97 -28.90 -1.87
C ASN A 659 23.03 -28.59 -0.80
N PHE A 660 22.65 -28.39 0.47
CA PHE A 660 23.61 -28.21 1.57
C PHE A 660 24.41 -29.50 1.85
N ILE A 661 23.73 -30.66 1.79
CA ILE A 661 24.40 -31.97 1.90
C ILE A 661 25.35 -32.20 0.71
N LEU A 662 24.98 -31.77 -0.50
CA LEU A 662 25.83 -31.81 -1.70
C LEU A 662 27.03 -30.85 -1.62
N GLU A 663 26.87 -29.64 -1.07
CA GLU A 663 28.01 -28.74 -0.81
C GLU A 663 28.96 -29.33 0.23
N MET A 664 28.45 -29.90 1.33
CA MET A 664 29.29 -30.64 2.28
C MET A 664 30.02 -31.83 1.59
N HIS A 665 29.36 -32.54 0.69
CA HIS A 665 29.97 -33.63 -0.08
C HIS A 665 31.06 -33.13 -1.05
N MET A 666 30.86 -31.97 -1.68
CA MET A 666 31.86 -31.31 -2.53
C MET A 666 33.05 -30.78 -1.74
N MET A 667 32.83 -30.25 -0.53
CA MET A 667 33.93 -29.93 0.40
C MET A 667 34.70 -31.18 0.82
N PHE A 668 34.02 -32.29 1.13
CA PHE A 668 34.66 -33.56 1.52
C PHE A 668 35.46 -34.22 0.40
N THR A 669 35.12 -33.98 -0.87
CA THR A 669 35.84 -34.53 -2.04
C THR A 669 37.01 -33.66 -2.52
N ARG A 670 37.05 -32.36 -2.22
CA ARG A 670 38.20 -31.48 -2.46
C ARG A 670 39.30 -31.66 -1.39
N LYS A 671 39.95 -32.82 -1.42
CA LYS A 671 40.84 -33.28 -0.36
C LYS A 671 42.33 -33.03 -0.65
N SER A 672 42.88 -31.92 -0.14
CA SER A 672 44.34 -31.66 -0.12
C SER A 672 44.86 -31.04 1.18
N GLU A 673 44.19 -30.04 1.76
CA GLU A 673 44.80 -29.15 2.78
C GLU A 673 43.93 -28.94 4.06
N MET A 674 43.47 -30.02 4.69
CA MET A 674 42.92 -29.96 6.06
C MET A 674 43.50 -31.04 6.98
N ASP A 675 43.77 -30.67 8.23
CA ASP A 675 44.49 -31.49 9.19
C ASP A 675 43.67 -32.68 9.73
N LYS A 676 44.37 -33.73 10.16
CA LYS A 676 43.82 -35.05 10.50
C LYS A 676 42.97 -35.07 11.78
N LYS A 677 42.92 -33.99 12.57
CA LYS A 677 42.08 -33.90 13.77
C LYS A 677 40.63 -33.48 13.48
N ASP A 678 40.40 -32.43 12.70
CA ASP A 678 39.05 -31.89 12.51
C ASP A 678 38.19 -32.74 11.57
N THR A 679 38.81 -33.45 10.62
CA THR A 679 38.15 -34.44 9.77
C THR A 679 37.47 -35.56 10.58
N GLY A 680 37.91 -35.85 11.81
CA GLY A 680 37.24 -36.80 12.70
C GLY A 680 35.89 -36.31 13.23
N LYS A 681 35.81 -35.05 13.68
CA LYS A 681 34.57 -34.46 14.21
C LYS A 681 33.54 -34.23 13.10
N LEU A 682 33.96 -33.67 11.97
CA LEU A 682 33.08 -33.40 10.82
C LEU A 682 32.54 -34.70 10.19
N ARG A 683 33.31 -35.79 10.18
CA ARG A 683 32.85 -37.08 9.67
C ARG A 683 31.79 -37.73 10.57
N ASN A 684 31.88 -37.56 11.88
CA ASN A 684 30.83 -38.02 12.80
C ASN A 684 29.56 -37.17 12.66
N LEU A 685 29.69 -35.87 12.37
CA LEU A 685 28.53 -35.00 12.08
C LEU A 685 27.82 -35.42 10.79
N TYR A 686 28.57 -35.67 9.70
CA TYR A 686 28.06 -36.14 8.40
C TYR A 686 27.45 -37.56 8.44
N VAL A 687 27.68 -38.34 9.50
CA VAL A 687 27.07 -39.67 9.72
C VAL A 687 25.93 -39.62 10.75
N SER A 688 25.70 -38.44 11.35
CA SER A 688 24.61 -38.18 12.32
C SER A 688 23.50 -37.28 11.74
N VAL A 689 23.61 -36.91 10.47
CA VAL A 689 22.59 -36.30 9.61
C VAL A 689 22.19 -37.36 8.58
#